data_AF-A0A9J6EF65-F1
#
_entry.id   AF-A0A9J6EF65-F1
#
_cell.length_a   1.000
_cell.length_b   1.000
_cell.length_c   1.000
_cell.angle_alpha   90.00
_cell.angle_beta   90.00
_cell.angle_gamma   90.00
#
_symmetry.space_group_name_H-M   'P 1'
#
loop_
_entity.id
_entity.type
_entity.pdbx_description
1 polymer ?
#
loop_
_entity_poly.entity_id
_entity_poly.type
_entity_poly.pdbx_seq_one_letter_code
_entity_poly.pdbx_strand_id
1 'polypeptide(L)'
;MERKRKYNLYISDPTHDVPVHSKHRSKKTVSLDASPLPTLQNGSAQSPDLVSVVVSEETLCDRSHPPVNDDSDCSGKSVESACIKSPDPTDVDSPNTDTSSESSDAETSGDEAHACEPSDGNADMDEELYPGSKITRAESILLIMGHSFRHDASKEATESLLQLLRAHLPEKTELPCSKYKFFRHFSSPESAKNRDLYCSNCCNYIGTAEMASTVFCEHCNVHHDISALLKSSSYFFSFNIESQICDILKTAEVVPAQSSPSFDVTDITTGIGYRSIPMGPNDVSLTFNTDGVPLFESSKFGFWRLLAQINELTYKDRVQRLVLAGLWFGPKKPVMNTFLLPFVKSLNVLSSTAMTWEDSHGQKKNMKVFPGPCTVDSVARCEVMGMTQFNGKYGCAWCEHPGDVIAKGNGHCRVYPVSTSAIKLRTNESFQHHAQKARRKQEQVSRGIKATSVLTLLNHFDFPTGFVVDYMHAVCAGFVKATTLLWLNSKRCRSFKLRLHLSELNEKLLSLQPIWEISRLPRSLNDLKHWKCADWRNWLLFYSPIVLAGYVPEKNYRHWVSFVDIMYYLLSDCVALDRLNIMKNEMVKFVKEYQELYGITNMTYNAHLLLHLVDTVKHWGPLWAHSMFGFESMNGKLVKMVKGTRYPEKQIIDKFFLMQALPTLWSNVARENAHTQKFVQGTNEGLRIKKTICAEWDHYILW
;
A
#
# COMPACT_ATOMS: atom_id res chain seq x y z
N MET A 1 3.15 11.06 43.55
CA MET A 1 2.78 12.49 43.46
C MET A 1 3.93 13.45 43.79
N GLU A 2 4.96 13.07 44.55
CA GLU A 2 6.09 13.96 44.93
C GLU A 2 6.97 14.48 43.76
N ARG A 3 7.08 13.75 42.64
CA ARG A 3 7.92 14.15 41.49
C ARG A 3 7.44 15.42 40.77
N LYS A 4 6.12 15.67 40.73
CA LYS A 4 5.57 16.90 40.10
C LYS A 4 5.78 18.15 40.95
N ARG A 5 5.93 18.02 42.28
CA ARG A 5 6.19 19.15 43.18
C ARG A 5 7.60 19.73 43.03
N LYS A 6 8.63 18.89 42.84
CA LYS A 6 10.03 19.35 42.74
C LYS A 6 10.32 20.20 41.50
N TYR A 7 9.68 19.89 40.37
CA TYR A 7 9.87 20.66 39.13
C TYR A 7 9.23 22.05 39.22
N ASN A 8 8.04 22.15 39.81
CA ASN A 8 7.37 23.44 40.00
C ASN A 8 8.11 24.34 41.00
N LEU A 9 8.80 23.75 41.99
CA LEU A 9 9.63 24.48 42.95
C LEU A 9 10.91 25.06 42.32
N TYR A 10 11.54 24.36 41.37
CA TYR A 10 12.68 24.89 40.61
C TYR A 10 12.30 26.07 39.71
N ILE A 11 11.10 26.04 39.11
CA ILE A 11 10.62 27.15 38.28
C ILE A 11 10.40 28.43 39.12
N SER A 12 10.05 28.29 40.40
CA SER A 12 9.84 29.42 41.31
C SER A 12 11.12 29.92 42.00
N ASP A 13 12.14 29.07 42.19
CA ASP A 13 13.40 29.44 42.83
C ASP A 13 14.59 28.63 42.22
N PRO A 14 15.49 29.30 41.46
CA PRO A 14 16.62 28.65 40.77
C PRO A 14 17.68 28.03 41.69
N THR A 15 17.60 28.22 43.01
CA THR A 15 18.54 27.63 43.98
C THR A 15 18.25 26.17 44.31
N HIS A 16 17.11 25.63 43.86
CA HIS A 16 16.72 24.24 44.06
C HIS A 16 17.32 23.28 43.03
N ASP A 17 17.59 22.05 43.44
CA ASP A 17 18.32 21.06 42.64
C ASP A 17 17.53 20.55 41.42
N VAL A 18 18.15 20.60 40.23
CA VAL A 18 17.53 20.23 38.95
C VAL A 18 17.30 18.70 38.84
N PRO A 19 16.10 18.23 38.48
CA PRO A 19 15.84 16.81 38.26
C PRO A 19 16.77 16.21 37.19
N VAL A 20 17.36 15.04 37.49
CA VAL A 20 18.43 14.35 36.72
C VAL A 20 18.15 14.23 35.21
N HIS A 21 16.89 14.14 34.80
CA HIS A 21 16.50 14.02 33.40
C HIS A 21 16.70 15.31 32.58
N SER A 22 16.76 16.49 33.21
CA SER A 22 16.98 17.78 32.55
C SER A 22 18.47 18.07 32.30
N LYS A 23 19.38 17.49 33.10
CA LYS A 23 20.84 17.57 32.87
C LYS A 23 21.26 16.90 31.55
N HIS A 24 20.49 15.94 31.06
CA HIS A 24 20.74 15.26 29.79
C HIS A 24 20.40 16.11 28.55
N ARG A 25 19.55 17.15 28.69
CA ARG A 25 19.15 18.02 27.57
C ARG A 25 20.10 19.20 27.36
N SER A 26 20.80 19.64 28.40
CA SER A 26 21.77 20.75 28.33
C SER A 26 23.14 20.35 27.78
N LYS A 27 23.51 19.06 27.80
CA LYS A 27 24.76 18.57 27.18
C LYS A 27 24.69 18.43 25.65
N LYS A 28 23.53 18.61 25.03
CA LYS A 28 23.34 18.51 23.56
C LYS A 28 23.35 19.85 22.82
N THR A 29 23.45 20.96 23.53
CA THR A 29 23.38 22.32 22.96
C THR A 29 24.68 23.12 23.03
N VAL A 30 25.81 22.50 23.40
CA VAL A 30 27.14 23.18 23.51
C VAL A 30 28.16 22.62 22.52
N SER A 31 27.73 22.14 21.35
CA SER A 31 28.67 21.65 20.32
C SER A 31 28.29 22.11 18.91
N LEU A 32 28.10 23.42 18.75
CA LEU A 32 28.13 24.13 17.47
C LEU A 32 28.61 25.55 17.75
N ASP A 33 29.93 25.75 17.75
CA ASP A 33 30.56 26.96 17.20
C ASP A 33 32.10 26.83 17.23
N ALA A 34 32.70 27.43 16.21
CA ALA A 34 34.13 27.63 15.93
C ALA A 34 34.90 26.51 15.20
N SER A 35 34.96 26.62 13.88
CA SER A 35 36.23 26.52 13.13
C SER A 35 36.14 27.35 11.82
N PRO A 36 37.16 28.17 11.49
CA PRO A 36 37.08 29.16 10.40
C PRO A 36 37.39 28.57 9.01
N LEU A 37 36.86 29.24 7.98
CA LEU A 37 37.06 28.98 6.55
C LEU A 37 38.55 28.99 6.13
N PRO A 38 38.98 28.11 5.20
CA PRO A 38 40.25 28.26 4.51
C PRO A 38 40.10 28.97 3.15
N THR A 39 41.05 29.87 2.91
CA THR A 39 41.32 30.60 1.67
C THR A 39 41.88 29.70 0.57
N LEU A 40 41.49 30.00 -0.67
CA LEU A 40 42.03 29.45 -1.92
C LEU A 40 43.53 29.72 -2.07
N GLN A 41 44.31 28.70 -2.47
CA GLN A 41 45.42 28.88 -3.41
C GLN A 41 45.83 27.57 -4.12
N ASN A 42 46.31 27.78 -5.34
CA ASN A 42 46.68 26.86 -6.42
C ASN A 42 47.71 25.77 -6.07
N GLY A 43 47.76 24.70 -6.89
CA GLY A 43 49.04 24.07 -7.25
C GLY A 43 49.06 22.54 -7.38
N SER A 44 48.96 22.06 -8.61
CA SER A 44 49.75 20.99 -9.24
C SER A 44 50.21 19.74 -8.45
N ALA A 45 49.75 18.58 -8.97
CA ALA A 45 50.53 17.43 -9.46
C ALA A 45 51.39 16.56 -8.51
N GLN A 46 51.36 15.26 -8.86
CA GLN A 46 52.32 14.16 -8.57
C GLN A 46 51.99 13.20 -7.41
N SER A 47 51.65 11.96 -7.79
CA SER A 47 52.08 10.70 -7.15
C SER A 47 53.60 10.48 -7.37
N PRO A 48 54.33 9.49 -6.78
CA PRO A 48 53.89 8.23 -6.16
C PRO A 48 54.73 7.78 -4.91
N ASP A 49 54.60 6.48 -4.57
CA ASP A 49 55.56 5.59 -3.85
C ASP A 49 55.54 5.57 -2.31
N LEU A 50 55.08 4.46 -1.70
CA LEU A 50 55.83 3.22 -1.35
C LEU A 50 56.90 3.47 -0.28
N VAL A 51 56.74 2.87 0.91
CA VAL A 51 57.75 2.06 1.60
C VAL A 51 57.11 1.34 2.82
N SER A 52 57.38 0.03 2.85
CA SER A 52 57.15 -1.01 3.85
C SER A 52 57.98 -0.85 5.15
N VAL A 53 57.87 -1.82 6.07
CA VAL A 53 58.80 -2.20 7.19
C VAL A 53 58.29 -1.73 8.58
N VAL A 54 58.19 -2.52 9.67
CA VAL A 54 58.49 -3.93 9.99
C VAL A 54 57.76 -4.31 11.30
N VAL A 55 57.61 -5.62 11.49
CA VAL A 55 57.13 -6.38 12.66
C VAL A 55 58.05 -6.23 13.88
N SER A 56 57.48 -6.24 15.10
CA SER A 56 58.16 -6.80 16.27
C SER A 56 57.16 -7.33 17.32
N GLU A 57 57.34 -8.62 17.62
CA GLU A 57 56.80 -9.48 18.70
C GLU A 57 57.08 -8.92 20.12
N GLU A 58 56.14 -9.00 21.07
CA GLU A 58 55.90 -10.02 22.11
C GLU A 58 56.22 -9.46 23.50
N THR A 59 55.26 -9.49 24.44
CA THR A 59 55.50 -9.97 25.81
C THR A 59 54.19 -10.22 26.56
N LEU A 60 54.26 -11.27 27.37
CA LEU A 60 53.20 -12.03 28.05
C LEU A 60 52.80 -11.51 29.44
N CYS A 61 51.64 -12.04 29.89
CA CYS A 61 51.16 -12.26 31.27
C CYS A 61 50.60 -11.06 32.07
N ASP A 62 49.67 -11.23 33.02
CA ASP A 62 48.62 -12.20 33.37
C ASP A 62 47.89 -11.57 34.58
N ARG A 63 46.56 -11.73 34.71
CA ARG A 63 45.74 -11.76 35.96
C ARG A 63 44.23 -11.48 35.76
N SER A 64 43.47 -12.58 35.73
CA SER A 64 42.32 -12.93 36.59
C SER A 64 41.13 -11.96 36.88
N HIS A 65 39.95 -12.40 36.38
CA HIS A 65 38.54 -12.36 36.92
C HIS A 65 37.73 -11.04 37.02
N PRO A 66 36.36 -11.08 37.02
CA PRO A 66 35.35 -11.89 36.28
C PRO A 66 34.29 -10.98 35.58
N PRO A 67 33.25 -11.50 34.86
CA PRO A 67 32.46 -10.69 33.93
C PRO A 67 31.31 -9.94 34.62
N VAL A 68 31.11 -8.69 34.21
CA VAL A 68 29.91 -7.89 34.55
C VAL A 68 28.82 -8.19 33.53
N ASN A 69 27.70 -8.67 34.03
CA ASN A 69 26.43 -8.81 33.31
C ASN A 69 25.97 -7.44 32.80
N ASP A 70 25.75 -7.33 31.48
CA ASP A 70 24.88 -6.30 30.91
C ASP A 70 23.80 -7.00 30.08
N ASP A 71 22.69 -7.28 30.75
CA ASP A 71 21.41 -7.63 30.15
C ASP A 71 20.86 -6.42 29.39
N SER A 72 20.94 -6.46 28.06
CA SER A 72 20.09 -5.61 27.20
C SER A 72 19.39 -6.47 26.16
N ASP A 73 18.22 -6.96 26.58
CA ASP A 73 17.33 -7.81 25.82
C ASP A 73 16.67 -7.00 24.68
N CYS A 74 17.21 -7.10 23.48
CA CYS A 74 16.62 -6.52 22.27
C CYS A 74 15.48 -7.43 21.77
N SER A 75 14.32 -7.31 22.41
CA SER A 75 13.05 -7.83 21.91
C SER A 75 12.53 -6.90 20.81
N GLY A 76 12.38 -7.45 19.62
CA GLY A 76 11.65 -6.81 18.53
C GLY A 76 10.21 -6.61 18.96
N LYS A 77 9.82 -5.35 19.20
CA LYS A 77 8.43 -4.94 19.43
C LYS A 77 7.62 -5.26 18.18
N SER A 78 6.97 -6.42 18.19
CA SER A 78 5.66 -6.57 17.58
C SER A 78 4.73 -5.59 18.29
N VAL A 79 4.03 -4.76 17.54
CA VAL A 79 2.99 -3.86 18.05
C VAL A 79 1.94 -4.72 18.79
N GLU A 80 1.96 -4.67 20.11
CA GLU A 80 0.93 -5.24 20.97
C GLU A 80 -0.35 -4.39 20.84
N SER A 81 -1.41 -4.98 20.30
CA SER A 81 -2.77 -4.54 20.56
C SER A 81 -3.31 -5.42 21.69
N ALA A 82 -3.21 -4.94 22.92
CA ALA A 82 -3.77 -5.61 24.08
C ALA A 82 -5.31 -5.68 24.00
N CYS A 83 -5.85 -6.89 24.10
CA CYS A 83 -7.24 -7.14 24.46
C CYS A 83 -7.49 -6.60 25.88
N ILE A 84 -8.49 -5.73 26.04
CA ILE A 84 -9.07 -5.41 27.35
C ILE A 84 -10.55 -5.76 27.30
N LYS A 85 -10.97 -6.56 28.28
CA LYS A 85 -12.35 -6.96 28.56
C LYS A 85 -13.19 -5.72 28.89
N SER A 86 -14.43 -5.72 28.46
CA SER A 86 -15.49 -4.77 28.84
C SER A 86 -15.68 -4.69 30.36
N PRO A 87 -15.97 -3.48 30.87
CA PRO A 87 -17.00 -3.30 31.89
C PRO A 87 -18.10 -2.33 31.41
N ASP A 88 -19.31 -2.58 31.90
CA ASP A 88 -20.55 -1.79 31.76
C ASP A 88 -20.47 -0.43 32.48
N PRO A 89 -21.45 0.49 32.29
CA PRO A 89 -21.24 1.93 32.22
C PRO A 89 -21.68 2.65 33.49
N THR A 90 -20.83 3.51 34.04
CA THR A 90 -21.24 4.67 34.87
C THR A 90 -20.13 5.72 34.87
N ASP A 91 -20.56 6.98 34.90
CA ASP A 91 -19.79 8.23 35.11
C ASP A 91 -19.04 8.83 33.91
N VAL A 92 -19.79 9.66 33.18
CA VAL A 92 -19.30 10.64 32.22
C VAL A 92 -19.01 11.92 33.00
N ASP A 93 -17.72 12.26 33.17
CA ASP A 93 -17.30 13.61 33.51
C ASP A 93 -16.80 14.32 32.23
N SER A 94 -17.58 15.33 31.83
CA SER A 94 -17.37 16.20 30.68
C SER A 94 -16.20 17.17 30.90
N PRO A 95 -15.36 17.45 29.90
CA PRO A 95 -14.65 18.72 29.81
C PRO A 95 -15.41 19.66 28.86
N ASN A 96 -15.84 20.78 29.42
CA ASN A 96 -16.45 21.93 28.75
C ASN A 96 -15.75 22.28 27.43
N THR A 97 -16.50 22.22 26.34
CA THR A 97 -16.19 22.92 25.09
C THR A 97 -17.11 24.11 24.98
N ASP A 98 -16.51 25.30 24.99
CA ASP A 98 -17.18 26.57 24.77
C ASP A 98 -17.93 26.54 23.43
N THR A 99 -19.22 26.85 23.55
CA THR A 99 -20.17 27.10 22.48
C THR A 99 -19.82 28.37 21.71
N SER A 100 -19.67 28.27 20.40
CA SER A 100 -20.11 29.36 19.51
C SER A 100 -20.62 28.79 18.18
N SER A 101 -21.64 29.48 17.70
CA SER A 101 -22.67 29.13 16.73
C SER A 101 -22.19 28.89 15.30
N GLU A 102 -23.01 28.12 14.58
CA GLU A 102 -22.98 28.02 13.12
C GLU A 102 -23.22 29.39 12.47
N SER A 103 -22.33 29.80 11.57
CA SER A 103 -22.66 30.64 10.43
C SER A 103 -21.99 30.07 9.18
N SER A 104 -22.80 29.97 8.12
CA SER A 104 -22.38 29.80 6.75
C SER A 104 -21.52 30.98 6.35
N ASP A 105 -20.21 30.82 6.16
CA ASP A 105 -19.41 31.89 5.60
C ASP A 105 -18.35 31.39 4.63
N ALA A 106 -18.36 32.07 3.49
CA ALA A 106 -17.37 32.07 2.43
C ALA A 106 -15.97 32.32 3.01
N GLU A 107 -14.97 31.78 2.33
CA GLU A 107 -13.56 32.09 2.62
C GLU A 107 -13.30 33.59 2.42
N THR A 108 -13.40 34.38 3.49
CA THR A 108 -12.80 35.72 3.55
C THR A 108 -11.35 35.55 3.95
N SER A 109 -10.47 35.52 2.96
CA SER A 109 -9.03 35.68 3.16
C SER A 109 -8.74 37.12 3.60
N GLY A 110 -8.33 37.29 4.85
CA GLY A 110 -7.60 38.49 5.25
C GLY A 110 -6.16 38.37 4.78
N ASP A 111 -5.86 38.94 3.62
CA ASP A 111 -4.52 39.37 3.21
C ASP A 111 -4.72 40.60 2.32
N GLU A 112 -4.19 41.75 2.75
CA GLU A 112 -4.14 42.98 1.98
C GLU A 112 -3.24 42.77 0.75
N ALA A 113 -3.86 42.35 -0.36
CA ALA A 113 -3.23 42.35 -1.67
C ALA A 113 -3.34 43.75 -2.26
N HIS A 114 -2.20 44.33 -2.65
CA HIS A 114 -2.16 45.43 -3.60
C HIS A 114 -3.06 45.10 -4.79
N ALA A 115 -3.98 46.03 -5.08
CA ALA A 115 -5.01 45.90 -6.10
C ALA A 115 -4.43 45.50 -7.46
N CYS A 116 -4.70 44.25 -7.86
CA CYS A 116 -4.74 43.87 -9.26
C CYS A 116 -6.22 43.86 -9.63
N GLU A 117 -6.62 44.80 -10.50
CA GLU A 117 -8.00 44.97 -10.95
C GLU A 117 -8.62 43.67 -11.51
N PRO A 118 -9.96 43.56 -11.48
CA PRO A 118 -10.65 42.33 -11.86
C PRO A 118 -10.78 42.25 -13.38
N SER A 119 -9.93 41.46 -14.05
CA SER A 119 -10.36 40.81 -15.29
C SER A 119 -11.04 39.49 -14.92
N ASP A 120 -12.37 39.56 -14.80
CA ASP A 120 -13.25 38.42 -14.88
C ASP A 120 -13.76 38.40 -16.32
N GLY A 121 -13.31 37.44 -17.14
CA GLY A 121 -13.77 37.33 -18.52
C GLY A 121 -12.82 36.60 -19.45
N ASN A 122 -13.02 35.29 -19.59
CA ASN A 122 -12.90 34.57 -20.87
C ASN A 122 -11.62 34.79 -21.69
N ALA A 123 -10.45 34.81 -21.05
CA ALA A 123 -9.19 34.66 -21.78
C ALA A 123 -9.22 33.33 -22.53
N ASP A 124 -9.16 33.37 -23.87
CA ASP A 124 -9.16 32.17 -24.69
C ASP A 124 -7.95 31.30 -24.29
N MET A 125 -8.23 30.07 -23.90
CA MET A 125 -7.26 29.11 -23.39
C MET A 125 -6.34 28.61 -24.50
N ASP A 126 -6.79 28.70 -25.76
CA ASP A 126 -6.06 28.28 -26.95
C ASP A 126 -5.20 29.40 -27.55
N GLU A 127 -5.35 30.64 -27.07
CA GLU A 127 -4.49 31.75 -27.44
C GLU A 127 -3.05 31.58 -26.90
N GLU A 128 -2.10 32.20 -27.61
CA GLU A 128 -0.72 32.33 -27.13
C GLU A 128 -0.69 32.99 -25.75
N LEU A 129 0.20 32.51 -24.87
CA LEU A 129 0.32 33.04 -23.50
C LEU A 129 0.53 34.57 -23.49
N TYR A 130 1.30 35.05 -24.45
CA TYR A 130 1.51 36.45 -24.81
C TYR A 130 1.94 36.48 -26.29
N PRO A 131 1.85 37.62 -26.99
CA PRO A 131 2.21 37.69 -28.41
C PRO A 131 3.64 37.20 -28.69
N GLY A 132 3.77 36.19 -29.56
CA GLY A 132 5.05 35.55 -29.90
C GLY A 132 5.47 34.42 -28.96
N SER A 133 4.59 34.00 -28.04
CA SER A 133 4.84 32.87 -27.14
C SER A 133 4.81 31.55 -27.91
N LYS A 134 5.74 30.64 -27.55
CA LYS A 134 5.78 29.27 -28.09
C LYS A 134 4.72 28.34 -27.50
N ILE A 135 3.99 28.80 -26.49
CA ILE A 135 3.00 28.02 -25.76
C ILE A 135 1.71 28.82 -25.56
N THR A 136 0.59 28.12 -25.47
CA THR A 136 -0.71 28.70 -25.13
C THR A 136 -0.86 28.97 -23.65
N ARG A 137 -1.92 29.71 -23.29
CA ARG A 137 -2.35 29.85 -21.89
C ARG A 137 -2.63 28.49 -21.24
N ALA A 138 -3.34 27.60 -21.94
CA ALA A 138 -3.65 26.26 -21.44
C ALA A 138 -2.40 25.40 -21.25
N GLU A 139 -1.46 25.40 -22.20
CA GLU A 139 -0.18 24.69 -22.08
C GLU A 139 0.60 25.21 -20.86
N SER A 140 0.67 26.53 -20.67
CA SER A 140 1.35 27.14 -19.52
C SER A 140 0.75 26.67 -18.19
N ILE A 141 -0.57 26.71 -18.05
CA ILE A 141 -1.27 26.29 -16.83
C ILE A 141 -1.03 24.79 -16.55
N LEU A 142 -1.06 23.93 -17.58
CA LEU A 142 -0.78 22.51 -17.45
C LEU A 142 0.69 22.22 -17.10
N LEU A 143 1.65 22.97 -17.66
CA LEU A 143 3.07 22.84 -17.33
C LEU A 143 3.34 23.18 -15.87
N ILE A 144 2.76 24.27 -15.37
CA ILE A 144 2.88 24.68 -13.97
C ILE A 144 2.29 23.60 -13.06
N MET A 145 1.12 23.08 -13.40
CA MET A 145 0.49 22.00 -12.61
C MET A 145 1.34 20.73 -12.64
N GLY A 146 1.82 20.34 -13.82
CA GLY A 146 2.73 19.21 -14.00
C GLY A 146 4.01 19.35 -13.18
N HIS A 147 4.60 20.55 -13.13
CA HIS A 147 5.74 20.87 -12.27
C HIS A 147 5.40 20.64 -10.79
N SER A 148 4.29 21.23 -10.31
CA SER A 148 3.86 21.09 -8.91
C SER A 148 3.64 19.63 -8.51
N PHE A 149 3.06 18.82 -9.39
CA PHE A 149 2.90 17.38 -9.15
C PHE A 149 4.24 16.64 -9.13
N ARG A 150 5.08 16.85 -10.16
CA ARG A 150 6.37 16.17 -10.31
C ARG A 150 7.27 16.37 -9.10
N HIS A 151 7.21 17.55 -8.49
CA HIS A 151 8.06 17.92 -7.36
C HIS A 151 7.36 17.85 -6.00
N ASP A 152 6.18 17.21 -5.92
CA ASP A 152 5.44 17.07 -4.66
C ASP A 152 5.22 18.45 -3.97
N ALA A 153 5.00 19.52 -4.76
CA ALA A 153 4.97 20.90 -4.29
C ALA A 153 3.76 21.19 -3.38
N SER A 154 3.96 22.06 -2.38
CA SER A 154 2.84 22.59 -1.58
C SER A 154 2.05 23.64 -2.37
N LYS A 155 0.89 24.05 -1.85
CA LYS A 155 0.12 25.13 -2.46
C LYS A 155 0.88 26.46 -2.42
N GLU A 156 1.64 26.69 -1.35
CA GLU A 156 2.50 27.84 -1.13
C GLU A 156 3.71 27.83 -2.08
N ALA A 157 4.31 26.67 -2.32
CA ALA A 157 5.38 26.52 -3.31
C ALA A 157 4.86 26.80 -4.73
N THR A 158 3.64 26.35 -5.04
CA THR A 158 2.98 26.64 -6.32
C THR A 158 2.67 28.13 -6.48
N GLU A 159 2.19 28.78 -5.41
CA GLU A 159 1.95 30.23 -5.39
C GLU A 159 3.24 31.03 -5.60
N SER A 160 4.32 30.64 -4.94
CA SER A 160 5.65 31.25 -5.14
C SER A 160 6.14 31.07 -6.59
N LEU A 161 5.89 29.92 -7.20
CA LEU A 161 6.20 29.67 -8.61
C LEU A 161 5.39 30.59 -9.54
N LEU A 162 4.09 30.80 -9.27
CA LEU A 162 3.27 31.73 -10.04
C LEU A 162 3.79 33.17 -9.94
N GLN A 163 4.20 33.61 -8.74
CA GLN A 163 4.80 34.93 -8.55
C GLN A 163 6.13 35.08 -9.29
N LEU A 164 6.98 34.05 -9.25
CA LEU A 164 8.24 34.02 -9.98
C LEU A 164 8.01 34.14 -11.49
N LEU A 165 7.08 33.35 -12.04
CA LEU A 165 6.73 33.40 -13.46
C LEU A 165 6.21 34.78 -13.85
N ARG A 166 5.37 35.39 -13.01
CA ARG A 166 4.86 36.74 -13.23
C ARG A 166 5.97 37.79 -13.32
N ALA A 167 7.02 37.65 -12.51
CA ALA A 167 8.18 38.56 -12.56
C ALA A 167 9.02 38.41 -13.84
N HIS A 168 8.96 37.25 -14.49
CA HIS A 168 9.69 36.97 -15.74
C HIS A 168 8.88 37.26 -17.01
N LEU A 169 7.55 37.37 -16.90
CA LEU A 169 6.66 37.52 -18.04
C LEU A 169 6.32 39.01 -18.31
N PRO A 170 5.96 39.37 -19.56
CA PRO A 170 5.51 40.72 -19.88
C PRO A 170 4.31 41.16 -19.01
N GLU A 171 4.23 42.45 -18.65
CA GLU A 171 3.21 42.99 -17.74
C GLU A 171 1.75 42.70 -18.15
N LYS A 172 1.49 42.57 -19.45
CA LYS A 172 0.16 42.28 -20.01
C LYS A 172 -0.19 40.79 -20.09
N THR A 173 0.66 39.92 -19.56
CA THR A 173 0.44 38.46 -19.62
C THR A 173 -0.64 38.07 -18.63
N GLU A 174 -1.72 37.48 -19.13
CA GLU A 174 -2.83 36.99 -18.31
C GLU A 174 -2.52 35.58 -17.80
N LEU A 175 -2.03 35.50 -16.56
CA LEU A 175 -1.78 34.26 -15.83
C LEU A 175 -2.49 34.32 -14.48
N PRO A 176 -2.99 33.20 -13.93
CA PRO A 176 -3.62 33.18 -12.61
C PRO A 176 -2.77 33.86 -11.53
N CYS A 177 -3.28 34.98 -11.00
CA CYS A 177 -2.58 35.83 -10.03
C CYS A 177 -2.51 35.24 -8.61
N SER A 178 -3.30 34.20 -8.32
CA SER A 178 -3.39 33.59 -6.99
C SER A 178 -3.53 32.08 -7.11
N LYS A 179 -3.12 31.36 -6.05
CA LYS A 179 -3.34 29.91 -5.97
C LYS A 179 -4.81 29.53 -6.15
N TYR A 180 -5.74 30.33 -5.62
CA TYR A 180 -7.17 30.05 -5.73
C TYR A 180 -7.61 30.03 -7.20
N LYS A 181 -7.28 31.09 -7.95
CA LYS A 181 -7.59 31.16 -9.39
C LYS A 181 -6.92 30.02 -10.17
N PHE A 182 -5.67 29.71 -9.85
CA PHE A 182 -4.93 28.63 -10.50
C PHE A 182 -5.59 27.24 -10.29
N PHE A 183 -5.85 26.86 -9.04
CA PHE A 183 -6.46 25.55 -8.73
C PHE A 183 -7.93 25.46 -9.19
N ARG A 184 -8.61 26.59 -9.42
CA ARG A 184 -9.96 26.62 -9.97
C ARG A 184 -10.03 26.02 -11.38
N HIS A 185 -8.98 26.17 -12.20
CA HIS A 185 -8.90 25.54 -13.53
C HIS A 185 -8.91 24.01 -13.49
N PHE A 186 -8.61 23.42 -12.34
CA PHE A 186 -8.48 21.97 -12.15
C PHE A 186 -9.51 21.41 -11.16
N SER A 187 -10.44 22.24 -10.70
CA SER A 187 -11.46 21.79 -9.77
C SER A 187 -12.46 20.91 -10.52
N SER A 188 -12.54 19.63 -10.16
CA SER A 188 -13.54 18.74 -10.75
C SER A 188 -14.95 19.19 -10.39
N PRO A 189 -15.95 18.97 -11.27
CA PRO A 189 -17.36 19.13 -10.93
C PRO A 189 -17.68 18.33 -9.66
N GLU A 190 -18.42 18.92 -8.72
CA GLU A 190 -18.83 18.21 -7.49
C GLU A 190 -19.66 16.95 -7.76
N SER A 191 -20.25 16.83 -8.96
CA SER A 191 -21.08 15.71 -9.41
C SER A 191 -20.35 14.37 -9.59
N ALA A 192 -19.01 14.33 -9.53
CA ALA A 192 -18.24 13.09 -9.72
C ALA A 192 -17.96 12.29 -8.43
N LYS A 193 -18.32 12.83 -7.25
CA LYS A 193 -18.06 12.21 -5.95
C LYS A 193 -19.33 12.12 -5.11
N ASN A 194 -19.64 10.92 -4.64
CA ASN A 194 -20.75 10.70 -3.72
C ASN A 194 -20.21 10.74 -2.30
N ARG A 195 -20.87 11.49 -1.43
CA ARG A 195 -20.58 11.51 0.00
C ARG A 195 -21.57 10.59 0.69
N ASP A 196 -21.11 9.42 1.07
CA ASP A 196 -21.91 8.37 1.71
C ASP A 196 -21.92 8.55 3.22
N LEU A 197 -23.11 8.60 3.80
CA LEU A 197 -23.35 8.74 5.23
C LEU A 197 -23.55 7.37 5.88
N TYR A 198 -23.04 7.23 7.10
CA TYR A 198 -23.33 6.09 7.95
C TYR A 198 -23.79 6.55 9.33
N CYS A 199 -24.59 5.71 9.98
CA CYS A 199 -25.14 6.00 11.30
C CYS A 199 -24.02 6.09 12.34
N SER A 200 -23.92 7.20 13.05
CA SER A 200 -22.91 7.38 14.11
C SER A 200 -23.10 6.43 15.30
N ASN A 201 -24.31 5.89 15.49
CA ASN A 201 -24.64 4.97 16.58
C ASN A 201 -24.35 3.50 16.21
N CYS A 202 -24.97 2.99 15.13
CA CYS A 202 -24.87 1.58 14.76
C CYS A 202 -23.90 1.28 13.60
N CYS A 203 -23.29 2.33 13.01
CA CYS A 203 -22.36 2.25 11.89
C CYS A 203 -22.91 1.64 10.58
N ASN A 204 -24.23 1.41 10.47
CA ASN A 204 -24.83 0.95 9.22
C ASN A 204 -24.89 2.08 8.18
N TYR A 205 -24.83 1.68 6.91
CA TYR A 205 -25.02 2.57 5.77
C TYR A 205 -26.41 3.21 5.82
N ILE A 206 -26.48 4.52 5.54
CA ILE A 206 -27.74 5.26 5.44
C ILE A 206 -28.04 5.56 3.98
N GLY A 207 -27.14 6.29 3.31
CA GLY A 207 -27.37 6.82 1.97
C GLY A 207 -26.39 7.93 1.65
N THR A 208 -26.54 8.54 0.48
CA THR A 208 -25.78 9.72 0.09
C THR A 208 -26.30 10.97 0.79
N ALA A 209 -25.42 11.94 1.06
CA ALA A 209 -25.82 13.24 1.57
C ALA A 209 -26.62 14.00 0.48
N GLU A 210 -27.95 13.93 0.57
CA GLU A 210 -28.86 14.76 -0.22
C GLU A 210 -29.03 16.15 0.43
N MET A 211 -29.69 17.08 -0.26
CA MET A 211 -29.97 18.44 0.25
C MET A 211 -30.91 18.48 1.48
N ALA A 212 -31.19 17.34 2.09
CA ALA A 212 -31.99 17.24 3.31
C ALA A 212 -31.20 17.71 4.54
N SER A 213 -31.88 18.19 5.58
CA SER A 213 -31.25 18.55 6.86
C SER A 213 -31.07 17.35 7.80
N THR A 214 -31.95 16.35 7.70
CA THR A 214 -31.95 15.17 8.58
C THR A 214 -32.07 13.88 7.79
N VAL A 215 -31.52 12.79 8.34
CA VAL A 215 -31.60 11.43 7.78
C VAL A 215 -32.02 10.44 8.85
N PHE A 216 -32.80 9.43 8.47
CA PHE A 216 -33.28 8.38 9.36
C PHE A 216 -32.48 7.10 9.16
N CYS A 217 -32.01 6.49 10.25
CA CYS A 217 -31.37 5.18 10.22
C CYS A 217 -32.40 4.07 10.50
N GLU A 218 -32.74 3.29 9.47
CA GLU A 218 -33.71 2.17 9.56
C GLU A 218 -33.24 1.02 10.46
N HIS A 219 -31.93 0.93 10.74
CA HIS A 219 -31.39 -0.17 11.54
C HIS A 219 -31.51 0.02 13.05
N CYS A 220 -31.33 1.26 13.53
CA CYS A 220 -31.45 1.56 14.95
C CYS A 220 -32.58 2.55 15.28
N ASN A 221 -33.38 2.94 14.28
CA ASN A 221 -34.51 3.86 14.39
C ASN A 221 -34.14 5.21 15.01
N VAL A 222 -32.99 5.77 14.62
CA VAL A 222 -32.49 7.08 15.10
C VAL A 222 -32.47 8.07 13.96
N HIS A 223 -32.98 9.28 14.22
CA HIS A 223 -32.80 10.44 13.34
C HIS A 223 -31.46 11.11 13.61
N HIS A 224 -30.76 11.47 12.54
CA HIS A 224 -29.51 12.18 12.60
C HIS A 224 -29.62 13.49 11.83
N ASP A 225 -29.08 14.56 12.42
CA ASP A 225 -28.78 15.79 11.69
C ASP A 225 -27.56 15.56 10.79
N ILE A 226 -27.64 15.94 9.51
CA ILE A 226 -26.55 15.71 8.56
C ILE A 226 -25.31 16.53 8.94
N SER A 227 -25.47 17.78 9.37
CA SER A 227 -24.35 18.64 9.78
C SER A 227 -23.59 18.04 10.97
N ALA A 228 -24.29 17.42 11.92
CA ALA A 228 -23.68 16.67 13.03
C ALA A 228 -22.93 15.41 12.57
N LEU A 229 -23.46 14.66 11.60
CA LEU A 229 -22.75 13.52 11.00
C LEU A 229 -21.46 13.97 10.28
N LEU A 230 -21.52 15.08 9.55
CA LEU A 230 -20.36 15.65 8.87
C LEU A 230 -19.29 16.12 9.88
N LYS A 231 -19.69 16.84 10.93
CA LYS A 231 -18.77 17.29 12.00
C LYS A 231 -18.12 16.12 12.73
N SER A 232 -18.86 15.03 12.94
CA SER A 232 -18.35 13.80 13.58
C SER A 232 -17.56 12.88 12.64
N SER A 233 -17.36 13.28 11.37
CA SER A 233 -16.72 12.45 10.34
C SER A 233 -17.42 11.09 10.13
N SER A 234 -18.75 11.06 10.27
CA SER A 234 -19.58 9.87 10.05
C SER A 234 -19.97 9.71 8.58
N TYR A 235 -18.97 9.81 7.70
CA TYR A 235 -19.13 9.70 6.26
C TYR A 235 -17.87 9.17 5.57
N PHE A 236 -18.02 8.71 4.34
CA PHE A 236 -16.93 8.35 3.44
C PHE A 236 -17.29 8.78 2.01
N PHE A 237 -16.38 8.57 1.06
CA PHE A 237 -16.63 8.86 -0.34
C PHE A 237 -16.69 7.59 -1.17
N SER A 238 -17.66 7.52 -2.08
CA SER A 238 -17.64 6.61 -3.22
C SER A 238 -17.58 7.41 -4.52
N PHE A 239 -17.06 6.78 -5.57
CA PHE A 239 -16.85 7.44 -6.86
C PHE A 239 -17.48 6.63 -7.99
N ASN A 240 -17.83 7.33 -9.07
CA ASN A 240 -18.35 6.69 -10.27
C ASN A 240 -17.24 5.86 -10.94
N ILE A 241 -17.32 4.54 -10.77
CA ILE A 241 -16.35 3.59 -11.35
C ILE A 241 -16.53 3.46 -12.86
N GLU A 242 -17.75 3.59 -13.38
CA GLU A 242 -18.06 3.53 -14.81
C GLU A 242 -17.34 4.65 -15.58
N SER A 243 -17.48 5.89 -15.13
CA SER A 243 -16.82 7.04 -15.77
C SER A 243 -15.30 6.86 -15.79
N GLN A 244 -14.71 6.44 -14.67
CA GLN A 244 -13.27 6.21 -14.57
C GLN A 244 -12.79 5.12 -15.53
N ILE A 245 -13.52 4.01 -15.63
CA ILE A 245 -13.20 2.92 -16.55
C ILE A 245 -13.25 3.42 -17.99
N CYS A 246 -14.32 4.11 -18.38
CA CYS A 246 -14.46 4.67 -19.72
C CYS A 246 -13.30 5.62 -20.07
N ASP A 247 -12.92 6.50 -19.15
CA ASP A 247 -11.82 7.44 -19.39
C ASP A 247 -10.45 6.76 -19.50
N ILE A 248 -10.24 5.68 -18.74
CA ILE A 248 -9.03 4.85 -18.88
C ILE A 248 -9.01 4.15 -20.24
N LEU A 249 -10.11 3.51 -20.66
CA LEU A 249 -10.19 2.74 -21.90
C LEU A 249 -10.07 3.60 -23.17
N LYS A 250 -10.41 4.89 -23.11
CA LYS A 250 -10.16 5.84 -24.21
C LYS A 250 -8.67 6.02 -24.52
N THR A 251 -7.79 5.80 -23.54
CA THR A 251 -6.35 6.12 -23.68
C THR A 251 -5.44 4.91 -23.48
N ALA A 252 -5.98 3.76 -23.09
CA ALA A 252 -5.22 2.56 -22.79
C ALA A 252 -5.42 1.51 -23.88
N GLU A 253 -4.39 0.71 -24.10
CA GLU A 253 -4.47 -0.44 -24.99
C GLU A 253 -5.13 -1.60 -24.24
N VAL A 254 -6.26 -2.07 -24.79
CA VAL A 254 -6.97 -3.25 -24.26
C VAL A 254 -6.37 -4.48 -24.92
N VAL A 255 -5.89 -5.40 -24.10
CA VAL A 255 -5.43 -6.72 -24.50
C VAL A 255 -6.68 -7.58 -24.70
N PRO A 256 -6.99 -8.03 -25.93
CA PRO A 256 -8.13 -8.90 -26.16
C PRO A 256 -7.95 -10.19 -25.34
N ALA A 257 -9.03 -10.65 -24.68
CA ALA A 257 -9.03 -11.96 -24.06
C ALA A 257 -8.65 -13.00 -25.13
N GLN A 258 -7.62 -13.81 -24.87
CA GLN A 258 -7.17 -14.81 -25.82
C GLN A 258 -8.32 -15.79 -26.12
N SER A 259 -8.81 -15.76 -27.35
CA SER A 259 -9.92 -16.58 -27.85
C SER A 259 -9.51 -18.04 -28.08
N SER A 260 -8.21 -18.31 -28.13
CA SER A 260 -7.66 -19.66 -28.27
C SER A 260 -7.50 -20.30 -26.89
N PRO A 261 -7.96 -21.55 -26.67
CA PRO A 261 -7.66 -22.28 -25.45
C PRO A 261 -6.18 -22.65 -25.44
N SER A 262 -5.32 -21.71 -25.06
CA SER A 262 -4.01 -22.07 -24.53
C SER A 262 -4.25 -22.80 -23.20
N PHE A 263 -3.61 -23.96 -23.06
CA PHE A 263 -3.54 -24.68 -21.79
C PHE A 263 -2.63 -23.99 -20.79
N ASP A 264 -1.86 -23.00 -21.23
CA ASP A 264 -0.93 -22.28 -20.39
C ASP A 264 -1.60 -21.04 -19.80
N VAL A 265 -1.28 -20.77 -18.54
CA VAL A 265 -1.73 -19.60 -17.80
C VAL A 265 -0.64 -18.55 -17.89
N THR A 266 -0.85 -17.54 -18.73
CA THR A 266 0.14 -16.48 -19.00
C THR A 266 -0.21 -15.16 -18.31
N ASP A 267 -1.47 -15.01 -17.89
CA ASP A 267 -2.01 -13.79 -17.30
C ASP A 267 -3.28 -14.07 -16.50
N ILE A 268 -3.76 -13.09 -15.73
CA ILE A 268 -5.05 -13.17 -15.02
C ILE A 268 -6.22 -13.50 -15.96
N THR A 269 -6.21 -12.95 -17.18
CA THR A 269 -7.24 -13.16 -18.21
C THR A 269 -7.25 -14.58 -18.80
N THR A 270 -6.23 -15.38 -18.50
CA THR A 270 -6.11 -16.79 -18.97
C THR A 270 -6.43 -17.81 -17.88
N GLY A 271 -6.58 -17.38 -16.63
CA GLY A 271 -6.89 -18.24 -15.50
C GLY A 271 -8.29 -18.85 -15.58
N ILE A 272 -8.47 -20.02 -14.96
CA ILE A 272 -9.77 -20.73 -14.98
C ILE A 272 -10.86 -19.94 -14.27
N GLY A 273 -10.51 -19.21 -13.20
CA GLY A 273 -11.43 -18.33 -12.48
C GLY A 273 -11.94 -17.20 -13.36
N TYR A 274 -11.05 -16.55 -14.11
CA TYR A 274 -11.45 -15.54 -15.11
C TYR A 274 -12.36 -16.14 -16.19
N ARG A 275 -11.99 -17.28 -16.76
CA ARG A 275 -12.78 -17.96 -17.82
C ARG A 275 -14.16 -18.43 -17.34
N SER A 276 -14.39 -18.54 -16.03
CA SER A 276 -15.70 -18.87 -15.47
C SER A 276 -16.68 -17.70 -15.42
N ILE A 277 -16.19 -16.47 -15.59
CA ILE A 277 -17.01 -15.26 -15.62
C ILE A 277 -17.69 -15.17 -17.00
N PRO A 278 -19.01 -14.89 -17.07
CA PRO A 278 -19.76 -14.87 -18.33
C PRO A 278 -19.52 -13.56 -19.12
N MET A 279 -18.28 -13.34 -19.55
CA MET A 279 -17.84 -12.11 -20.24
C MET A 279 -18.02 -12.20 -21.76
N GLY A 280 -18.51 -11.10 -22.35
CA GLY A 280 -18.45 -10.84 -23.78
C GLY A 280 -17.09 -10.29 -24.23
N PRO A 281 -16.87 -10.16 -25.55
CA PRO A 281 -15.57 -9.76 -26.12
C PRO A 281 -15.13 -8.32 -25.80
N ASN A 282 -16.06 -7.44 -25.46
CA ASN A 282 -15.77 -6.05 -25.09
C ASN A 282 -15.88 -5.82 -23.57
N ASP A 283 -16.19 -6.86 -22.80
CA ASP A 283 -16.40 -6.76 -21.36
C ASP A 283 -15.08 -6.71 -20.62
N VAL A 284 -15.09 -6.10 -19.44
CA VAL A 284 -13.91 -5.96 -18.58
C VAL A 284 -14.17 -6.51 -17.19
N SER A 285 -13.10 -6.85 -16.48
CA SER A 285 -13.16 -7.36 -15.11
C SER A 285 -12.20 -6.61 -14.18
N LEU A 286 -12.53 -6.59 -12.89
CA LEU A 286 -11.81 -5.79 -11.91
C LEU A 286 -11.11 -6.63 -10.84
N THR A 287 -9.78 -6.52 -10.75
CA THR A 287 -9.06 -6.91 -9.51
C THR A 287 -9.13 -5.76 -8.53
N PHE A 288 -9.70 -5.97 -7.34
CA PHE A 288 -9.89 -4.89 -6.36
C PHE A 288 -9.16 -5.15 -5.04
N ASN A 289 -8.73 -4.06 -4.40
CA ASN A 289 -7.96 -4.06 -3.17
C ASN A 289 -8.46 -2.97 -2.23
N THR A 290 -8.54 -3.31 -0.95
CA THR A 290 -8.80 -2.36 0.13
C THR A 290 -7.80 -2.56 1.26
N ASP A 291 -7.23 -1.46 1.74
CA ASP A 291 -6.23 -1.47 2.81
C ASP A 291 -6.22 -0.14 3.56
N GLY A 292 -5.76 -0.20 4.82
CA GLY A 292 -5.65 0.93 5.72
C GLY A 292 -4.27 1.56 5.71
N VAL A 293 -4.22 2.87 5.50
CA VAL A 293 -2.98 3.64 5.46
C VAL A 293 -2.98 4.67 6.59
N PRO A 294 -2.01 4.59 7.53
CA PRO A 294 -1.84 5.65 8.53
C PRO A 294 -1.35 6.92 7.82
N LEU A 295 -1.98 8.05 8.13
CA LEU A 295 -1.64 9.32 7.47
C LEU A 295 -0.60 10.13 8.25
N PHE A 296 -0.63 10.05 9.57
CA PHE A 296 0.29 10.77 10.45
C PHE A 296 0.92 9.84 11.47
N GLU A 297 2.22 9.97 11.70
CA GLU A 297 2.99 9.10 12.62
C GLU A 297 2.51 9.19 14.08
N SER A 298 1.98 10.34 14.49
CA SER A 298 1.58 10.66 15.86
C SER A 298 0.08 10.57 16.13
N SER A 299 -0.72 10.10 15.17
CA SER A 299 -2.18 10.03 15.32
C SER A 299 -2.75 8.70 14.83
N LYS A 300 -3.94 8.33 15.34
CA LYS A 300 -4.72 7.21 14.80
C LYS A 300 -5.46 7.55 13.49
N PHE A 301 -5.32 8.78 13.01
CA PHE A 301 -6.00 9.25 11.82
C PHE A 301 -5.33 8.65 10.57
N GLY A 302 -6.14 8.05 9.73
CA GLY A 302 -5.71 7.45 8.47
C GLY A 302 -6.85 7.42 7.48
N PHE A 303 -6.60 6.72 6.37
CA PHE A 303 -7.63 6.45 5.38
C PHE A 303 -7.60 4.98 4.96
N TRP A 304 -8.73 4.49 4.51
CA TRP A 304 -8.88 3.23 3.81
C TRP A 304 -9.35 3.52 2.40
N ARG A 305 -8.61 3.04 1.41
CA ARG A 305 -8.97 3.20 0.00
C ARG A 305 -9.57 1.91 -0.53
N LEU A 306 -10.44 2.02 -1.51
CA LEU A 306 -10.85 0.91 -2.37
C LEU A 306 -10.36 1.23 -3.79
N LEU A 307 -9.34 0.51 -4.25
CA LEU A 307 -8.83 0.62 -5.61
C LEU A 307 -9.19 -0.60 -6.43
N ALA A 308 -9.28 -0.43 -7.75
CA ALA A 308 -9.43 -1.51 -8.71
C ALA A 308 -8.47 -1.38 -9.90
N GLN A 309 -8.12 -2.52 -10.49
CA GLN A 309 -7.35 -2.67 -11.72
C GLN A 309 -8.27 -3.29 -12.77
N ILE A 310 -8.21 -2.77 -14.01
CA ILE A 310 -8.90 -3.37 -15.16
C ILE A 310 -8.03 -4.50 -15.70
N ASN A 311 -8.49 -5.75 -15.60
CA ASN A 311 -7.68 -6.93 -15.91
C ASN A 311 -7.34 -7.05 -17.40
N GLU A 312 -8.09 -6.40 -18.28
CA GLU A 312 -7.92 -6.50 -19.74
C GLU A 312 -6.91 -5.47 -20.27
N LEU A 313 -6.27 -4.68 -19.39
CA LEU A 313 -5.14 -3.82 -19.77
C LEU A 313 -3.81 -4.57 -19.72
N THR A 314 -2.78 -4.04 -20.36
CA THR A 314 -1.40 -4.50 -20.14
C THR A 314 -1.02 -4.37 -18.66
N TYR A 315 -0.16 -5.23 -18.12
CA TYR A 315 0.23 -5.16 -16.69
C TYR A 315 0.73 -3.76 -16.30
N LYS A 316 1.51 -3.12 -17.18
CA LYS A 316 2.02 -1.77 -16.98
C LYS A 316 0.90 -0.74 -16.80
N ASP A 317 -0.16 -0.82 -17.62
CA ASP A 317 -1.32 0.04 -17.48
C ASP A 317 -2.18 -0.33 -16.27
N ARG A 318 -2.35 -1.62 -15.94
CA ARG A 318 -3.06 -2.06 -14.72
C ARG A 318 -2.50 -1.42 -13.47
N VAL A 319 -1.18 -1.39 -13.32
CA VAL A 319 -0.57 -0.80 -12.12
C VAL A 319 -0.56 0.72 -12.14
N GLN A 320 -0.62 1.38 -13.30
CA GLN A 320 -0.56 2.84 -13.40
C GLN A 320 -1.93 3.52 -13.38
N ARG A 321 -2.96 2.87 -13.93
CA ARG A 321 -4.29 3.41 -14.17
C ARG A 321 -5.31 2.73 -13.26
N LEU A 322 -5.15 2.95 -11.96
CA LEU A 322 -6.02 2.37 -10.93
C LEU A 322 -7.34 3.14 -10.85
N VAL A 323 -8.47 2.47 -10.76
CA VAL A 323 -9.75 3.10 -10.45
C VAL A 323 -9.85 3.32 -8.93
N LEU A 324 -10.23 4.51 -8.48
CA LEU A 324 -10.56 4.79 -7.09
C LEU A 324 -12.06 4.66 -6.90
N ALA A 325 -12.51 3.57 -6.28
CA ALA A 325 -13.93 3.29 -6.07
C ALA A 325 -14.47 3.85 -4.75
N GLY A 326 -13.61 4.01 -3.74
CA GLY A 326 -14.02 4.58 -2.46
C GLY A 326 -12.86 5.02 -1.56
N LEU A 327 -13.15 5.95 -0.66
CA LEU A 327 -12.21 6.50 0.31
C LEU A 327 -12.91 6.73 1.65
N TRP A 328 -12.58 5.90 2.64
CA TRP A 328 -12.93 6.09 4.03
C TRP A 328 -11.80 6.81 4.74
N PHE A 329 -12.09 7.79 5.58
CA PHE A 329 -11.07 8.55 6.31
C PHE A 329 -11.53 8.79 7.74
N GLY A 330 -10.57 8.92 8.66
CA GLY A 330 -10.86 9.20 10.05
C GLY A 330 -10.00 8.41 11.02
N PRO A 331 -10.29 8.52 12.33
CA PRO A 331 -9.53 7.85 13.38
C PRO A 331 -9.90 6.38 13.57
N LYS A 332 -10.99 5.91 12.92
CA LYS A 332 -11.52 4.56 13.06
C LYS A 332 -11.42 3.81 11.73
N LYS A 333 -11.19 2.51 11.83
CA LYS A 333 -11.28 1.58 10.69
C LYS A 333 -12.70 1.55 10.13
N PRO A 334 -12.87 1.30 8.82
CA PRO A 334 -14.18 1.16 8.21
C PRO A 334 -14.93 -0.07 8.76
N VAL A 335 -16.24 0.08 8.88
CA VAL A 335 -17.13 -1.09 8.93
C VAL A 335 -17.27 -1.59 7.50
N MET A 336 -16.61 -2.72 7.17
CA MET A 336 -16.50 -3.19 5.78
C MET A 336 -17.84 -3.39 5.07
N ASN A 337 -18.86 -3.86 5.79
CA ASN A 337 -20.19 -4.03 5.22
C ASN A 337 -20.85 -2.70 4.84
N THR A 338 -20.50 -1.61 5.52
CA THR A 338 -20.98 -0.26 5.21
C THR A 338 -20.16 0.35 4.09
N PHE A 339 -18.82 0.25 4.18
CA PHE A 339 -17.90 0.86 3.24
C PHE A 339 -17.96 0.25 1.82
N LEU A 340 -18.08 -1.08 1.72
CA LEU A 340 -18.08 -1.78 0.43
C LEU A 340 -19.47 -1.87 -0.22
N LEU A 341 -20.55 -1.49 0.49
CA LEU A 341 -21.91 -1.61 -0.03
C LEU A 341 -22.16 -0.78 -1.30
N PRO A 342 -21.75 0.50 -1.39
CA PRO A 342 -21.91 1.27 -2.64
C PRO A 342 -21.19 0.62 -3.82
N PHE A 343 -19.97 0.10 -3.59
CA PHE A 343 -19.20 -0.60 -4.61
C PHE A 343 -19.91 -1.87 -5.09
N VAL A 344 -20.43 -2.69 -4.17
CA VAL A 344 -21.18 -3.92 -4.53
C VAL A 344 -22.42 -3.59 -5.35
N LYS A 345 -23.20 -2.58 -4.93
CA LYS A 345 -24.38 -2.13 -5.67
C LYS A 345 -24.02 -1.67 -7.08
N SER A 346 -22.99 -0.83 -7.21
CA SER A 346 -22.55 -0.32 -8.51
C SER A 346 -22.06 -1.45 -9.42
N LEU A 347 -21.22 -2.36 -8.93
CA LEU A 347 -20.65 -3.42 -9.75
C LEU A 347 -21.69 -4.50 -10.14
N ASN A 348 -22.71 -4.74 -9.30
CA ASN A 348 -23.85 -5.59 -9.66
C ASN A 348 -24.67 -5.00 -10.82
N VAL A 349 -24.85 -3.68 -10.86
CA VAL A 349 -25.50 -3.00 -11.99
C VAL A 349 -24.64 -3.13 -13.25
N LEU A 350 -23.34 -2.85 -13.16
CA LEU A 350 -22.43 -2.88 -14.32
C LEU A 350 -22.19 -4.28 -14.89
N SER A 351 -22.32 -5.34 -14.08
CA SER A 351 -22.25 -6.74 -14.55
C SER A 351 -23.57 -7.22 -15.17
N SER A 352 -24.69 -6.58 -14.82
CA SER A 352 -26.02 -6.99 -15.31
C SER A 352 -26.43 -6.22 -16.57
N THR A 353 -26.22 -4.91 -16.57
CA THR A 353 -26.64 -3.98 -17.61
C THR A 353 -25.42 -3.46 -18.37
N ALA A 354 -25.40 -3.63 -19.69
CA ALA A 354 -24.33 -3.10 -20.50
C ALA A 354 -24.39 -1.57 -20.54
N MET A 355 -23.25 -0.93 -20.36
CA MET A 355 -23.08 0.51 -20.54
C MET A 355 -22.54 0.82 -21.93
N THR A 356 -23.01 1.92 -22.52
CA THR A 356 -22.53 2.40 -23.81
C THR A 356 -21.44 3.44 -23.58
N TRP A 357 -20.29 3.26 -24.23
CA TRP A 357 -19.19 4.20 -24.22
C TRP A 357 -18.64 4.42 -25.62
N GLU A 358 -17.90 5.50 -25.80
CA GLU A 358 -17.28 5.85 -27.08
C GLU A 358 -15.77 5.67 -26.97
N ASP A 359 -15.20 4.88 -27.88
CA ASP A 359 -13.76 4.67 -27.94
C ASP A 359 -13.00 5.87 -28.53
N SER A 360 -11.67 5.78 -28.56
CA SER A 360 -10.81 6.85 -29.09
C SER A 360 -11.05 7.16 -30.58
N HIS A 361 -11.72 6.28 -31.32
CA HIS A 361 -12.05 6.46 -32.74
C HIS A 361 -13.48 6.93 -32.96
N GLY A 362 -14.22 7.26 -31.89
CA GLY A 362 -15.61 7.68 -31.97
C GLY A 362 -16.61 6.53 -32.14
N GLN A 363 -16.19 5.28 -31.96
CA GLN A 363 -17.08 4.13 -32.10
C GLN A 363 -17.80 3.83 -30.80
N LYS A 364 -19.13 3.73 -30.86
CA LYS A 364 -19.96 3.33 -29.73
C LYS A 364 -19.82 1.83 -29.47
N LYS A 365 -19.38 1.48 -28.27
CA LYS A 365 -19.24 0.11 -27.77
C LYS A 365 -20.14 -0.10 -26.57
N ASN A 366 -20.65 -1.32 -26.44
CA ASN A 366 -21.34 -1.77 -25.25
C ASN A 366 -20.41 -2.66 -24.45
N MET A 367 -20.39 -2.46 -23.13
CA MET A 367 -19.50 -3.15 -22.22
C MET A 367 -20.20 -3.42 -20.89
N LYS A 368 -19.91 -4.56 -20.30
CA LYS A 368 -20.21 -4.87 -18.90
C LYS A 368 -18.92 -4.92 -18.09
N VAL A 369 -19.04 -4.69 -16.79
CA VAL A 369 -17.91 -4.73 -15.85
C VAL A 369 -18.17 -5.80 -14.81
N PHE A 370 -17.27 -6.78 -14.73
CA PHE A 370 -17.39 -7.91 -13.82
C PHE A 370 -16.41 -7.82 -12.65
N PRO A 371 -16.75 -8.40 -11.49
CA PRO A 371 -15.76 -8.59 -10.44
C PRO A 371 -14.78 -9.70 -10.81
N GLY A 372 -13.49 -9.38 -10.71
CA GLY A 372 -12.40 -10.35 -10.66
C GLY A 372 -12.00 -10.65 -9.20
N PRO A 373 -10.73 -10.96 -8.93
CA PRO A 373 -10.29 -11.30 -7.60
C PRO A 373 -10.16 -10.09 -6.66
N CYS A 374 -10.42 -10.33 -5.38
CA CYS A 374 -10.07 -9.44 -4.30
C CYS A 374 -8.66 -9.77 -3.79
N THR A 375 -7.74 -8.81 -3.93
CA THR A 375 -6.36 -8.94 -3.46
C THR A 375 -6.19 -8.10 -2.21
N VAL A 376 -5.93 -8.73 -1.07
CA VAL A 376 -5.77 -8.07 0.23
C VAL A 376 -4.77 -8.83 1.11
N ASP A 377 -4.13 -8.10 2.01
CA ASP A 377 -3.20 -8.68 2.97
C ASP A 377 -3.96 -9.57 3.98
N SER A 378 -3.23 -10.33 4.80
CA SER A 378 -3.89 -11.29 5.71
C SER A 378 -4.72 -10.62 6.81
N VAL A 379 -4.46 -9.36 7.17
CA VAL A 379 -5.20 -8.65 8.22
C VAL A 379 -6.49 -8.08 7.66
N ALA A 380 -6.40 -7.33 6.56
CA ALA A 380 -7.53 -6.76 5.83
C ALA A 380 -8.45 -7.87 5.31
N ARG A 381 -7.91 -9.00 4.80
CA ARG A 381 -8.72 -10.15 4.35
C ARG A 381 -9.69 -10.62 5.42
N CYS A 382 -9.27 -10.73 6.67
CA CYS A 382 -10.14 -11.17 7.75
C CYS A 382 -11.25 -10.16 8.07
N GLU A 383 -10.99 -8.86 7.90
CA GLU A 383 -12.02 -7.81 8.05
C GLU A 383 -13.01 -7.83 6.89
N VAL A 384 -12.51 -7.91 5.65
CA VAL A 384 -13.32 -7.94 4.42
C VAL A 384 -14.19 -9.21 4.35
N MET A 385 -13.63 -10.37 4.71
CA MET A 385 -14.36 -11.64 4.67
C MET A 385 -15.27 -11.88 5.88
N GLY A 386 -15.19 -11.06 6.93
CA GLY A 386 -15.91 -11.33 8.18
C GLY A 386 -15.40 -12.58 8.90
N MET A 387 -14.09 -12.77 8.96
CA MET A 387 -13.41 -13.92 9.58
C MET A 387 -12.59 -13.54 10.82
N THR A 388 -12.20 -14.55 11.61
CA THR A 388 -11.14 -14.44 12.61
C THR A 388 -9.79 -14.23 11.92
N GLN A 389 -8.89 -13.52 12.61
CA GLN A 389 -7.52 -13.29 12.12
C GLN A 389 -6.69 -14.58 12.07
N PHE A 390 -5.48 -14.47 11.53
CA PHE A 390 -4.50 -15.55 11.35
C PHE A 390 -4.15 -16.32 12.63
N ASN A 391 -4.37 -15.73 13.81
CA ASN A 391 -4.17 -16.35 15.12
C ASN A 391 -5.38 -17.19 15.62
N GLY A 392 -6.52 -17.09 14.95
CA GLY A 392 -7.72 -17.89 15.24
C GLY A 392 -7.50 -19.37 14.96
N LYS A 393 -8.28 -20.24 15.64
CA LYS A 393 -8.18 -21.70 15.47
C LYS A 393 -8.42 -22.13 14.02
N TYR A 394 -9.36 -21.50 13.32
CA TYR A 394 -9.65 -21.76 11.91
C TYR A 394 -9.39 -20.50 11.07
N GLY A 395 -8.19 -19.92 11.22
CA GLY A 395 -7.85 -18.62 10.61
C GLY A 395 -7.56 -18.66 9.10
N CYS A 396 -7.45 -19.85 8.50
CA CYS A 396 -7.26 -19.97 7.05
C CYS A 396 -8.56 -19.65 6.29
N ALA A 397 -8.43 -18.78 5.27
CA ALA A 397 -9.52 -18.37 4.41
C ALA A 397 -9.89 -19.43 3.35
N TRP A 398 -8.96 -20.32 3.00
CA TRP A 398 -9.16 -21.32 1.93
C TRP A 398 -9.47 -22.72 2.44
N CYS A 399 -9.15 -23.04 3.69
CA CYS A 399 -9.41 -24.35 4.25
C CYS A 399 -9.88 -24.30 5.70
N GLU A 400 -10.41 -25.43 6.19
CA GLU A 400 -10.90 -25.60 7.56
C GLU A 400 -9.85 -26.24 8.48
N HIS A 401 -8.55 -26.16 8.12
CA HIS A 401 -7.48 -26.69 8.95
C HIS A 401 -7.45 -25.98 10.32
N PRO A 402 -7.64 -26.71 11.44
CA PRO A 402 -7.41 -26.11 12.75
C PRO A 402 -5.91 -25.88 12.96
N GLY A 403 -5.53 -24.68 13.38
CA GLY A 403 -4.21 -24.43 13.92
C GLY A 403 -4.15 -24.72 15.42
N ASP A 404 -2.96 -25.08 15.91
CA ASP A 404 -2.66 -25.39 17.30
C ASP A 404 -2.00 -24.22 18.01
N VAL A 405 -2.29 -24.04 19.31
CA VAL A 405 -1.54 -23.09 20.14
C VAL A 405 -0.38 -23.83 20.78
N ILE A 406 0.83 -23.35 20.57
CA ILE A 406 2.03 -23.92 21.19
C ILE A 406 2.81 -22.82 21.92
N ALA A 407 3.61 -23.20 22.91
CA ALA A 407 4.52 -22.28 23.57
C ALA A 407 5.70 -21.91 22.66
N LYS A 408 6.06 -20.62 22.60
CA LYS A 408 7.21 -20.09 21.85
C LYS A 408 7.84 -18.94 22.65
N GLY A 409 9.01 -19.21 23.23
CA GLY A 409 9.63 -18.28 24.19
C GLY A 409 8.76 -18.15 25.43
N ASN A 410 8.54 -16.92 25.90
CA ASN A 410 7.69 -16.61 27.06
C ASN A 410 6.20 -16.46 26.70
N GLY A 411 5.83 -16.67 25.43
CA GLY A 411 4.46 -16.52 24.95
C GLY A 411 3.95 -17.76 24.22
N HIS A 412 2.83 -17.58 23.52
CA HIS A 412 2.21 -18.61 22.69
C HIS A 412 2.08 -18.14 21.24
N CYS A 413 2.13 -19.08 20.30
CA CYS A 413 1.83 -18.79 18.90
C CYS A 413 0.88 -19.84 18.32
N ARG A 414 0.05 -19.41 17.36
CA ARG A 414 -0.75 -20.31 16.52
C ARG A 414 0.13 -20.87 15.41
N VAL A 415 0.13 -22.19 15.26
CA VAL A 415 0.82 -22.91 14.18
C VAL A 415 -0.17 -23.79 13.43
N TYR A 416 0.18 -24.20 12.21
CA TYR A 416 -0.60 -25.11 11.37
C TYR A 416 0.25 -26.33 11.06
N PRO A 417 0.32 -27.31 11.97
CA PRO A 417 1.15 -28.49 11.79
C PRO A 417 0.71 -29.29 10.58
N VAL A 418 1.64 -29.99 9.95
CA VAL A 418 1.33 -30.91 8.86
C VAL A 418 0.31 -31.94 9.34
N SER A 419 -0.86 -31.98 8.70
CA SER A 419 -1.88 -32.98 9.00
C SER A 419 -1.60 -34.30 8.28
N THR A 420 -1.87 -35.41 8.97
CA THR A 420 -1.87 -36.76 8.37
C THR A 420 -3.13 -37.04 7.56
N SER A 421 -4.22 -36.30 7.83
CA SER A 421 -5.51 -36.44 7.15
C SER A 421 -5.70 -35.37 6.08
N ALA A 422 -6.53 -35.67 5.08
CA ALA A 422 -6.91 -34.68 4.08
C ALA A 422 -7.62 -33.49 4.74
N ILE A 423 -7.07 -32.29 4.51
CA ILE A 423 -7.66 -31.04 5.01
C ILE A 423 -8.83 -30.67 4.11
N LYS A 424 -10.00 -30.43 4.72
CA LYS A 424 -11.18 -29.95 4.01
C LYS A 424 -10.97 -28.51 3.52
N LEU A 425 -11.07 -28.31 2.21
CA LEU A 425 -11.11 -26.98 1.60
C LEU A 425 -12.49 -26.33 1.82
N ARG A 426 -12.51 -25.01 1.88
CA ARG A 426 -13.76 -24.24 1.94
C ARG A 426 -14.32 -24.07 0.53
N THR A 427 -15.62 -24.26 0.42
CA THR A 427 -16.43 -23.92 -0.75
C THR A 427 -17.34 -22.73 -0.44
N ASN A 428 -17.97 -22.16 -1.46
CA ASN A 428 -18.92 -21.05 -1.31
C ASN A 428 -20.08 -21.43 -0.39
N GLU A 429 -20.64 -22.62 -0.59
CA GLU A 429 -21.74 -23.15 0.22
C GLU A 429 -21.32 -23.34 1.67
N SER A 430 -20.13 -23.91 1.91
CA SER A 430 -19.60 -24.09 3.26
C SER A 430 -19.38 -22.73 3.95
N PHE A 431 -18.90 -21.74 3.22
CA PHE A 431 -18.64 -20.40 3.76
C PHE A 431 -19.95 -19.72 4.14
N GLN A 432 -20.93 -19.73 3.23
CA GLN A 432 -22.26 -19.16 3.47
C GLN A 432 -22.96 -19.84 4.64
N HIS A 433 -22.89 -21.16 4.74
CA HIS A 433 -23.46 -21.92 5.87
C HIS A 433 -22.89 -21.45 7.21
N HIS A 434 -21.57 -21.33 7.33
CA HIS A 434 -20.92 -20.85 8.54
C HIS A 434 -21.21 -19.36 8.82
N ALA A 435 -21.31 -18.52 7.78
CA ALA A 435 -21.70 -17.12 7.93
C ALA A 435 -23.15 -16.98 8.43
N GLN A 436 -24.07 -17.82 7.95
CA GLN A 436 -25.46 -17.86 8.41
C GLN A 436 -25.57 -18.27 9.88
N LYS A 437 -24.79 -19.28 10.32
CA LYS A 437 -24.70 -19.67 11.73
C LYS A 437 -24.25 -18.51 12.62
N ALA A 438 -23.23 -17.77 12.18
CA ALA A 438 -22.74 -16.59 12.88
C ALA A 438 -23.81 -15.48 12.95
N ARG A 439 -24.48 -15.18 11.83
CA ARG A 439 -25.55 -14.17 11.76
C ARG A 439 -26.73 -14.49 12.66
N ARG A 440 -27.14 -15.76 12.72
CA ARG A 440 -28.25 -16.23 13.58
C ARG A 440 -27.86 -16.31 15.07
N LYS A 441 -26.64 -15.93 15.44
CA LYS A 441 -26.06 -16.08 16.78
C LYS A 441 -26.10 -17.52 17.31
N GLN A 442 -26.17 -18.52 16.44
CA GLN A 442 -26.13 -19.94 16.81
C GLN A 442 -24.74 -20.33 17.30
N GLU A 443 -23.71 -19.81 16.64
CA GLU A 443 -22.31 -19.92 17.04
C GLU A 443 -21.68 -18.54 16.83
N GLN A 444 -21.08 -17.91 17.85
CA GLN A 444 -20.45 -16.59 17.68
C GLN A 444 -19.33 -16.62 16.61
N VAL A 445 -18.64 -17.75 16.49
CA VAL A 445 -17.64 -18.01 15.46
C VAL A 445 -17.76 -19.45 15.00
N SER A 446 -18.16 -19.68 13.74
CA SER A 446 -18.28 -21.02 13.17
C SER A 446 -17.15 -21.27 12.18
N ARG A 447 -16.26 -22.23 12.48
CA ARG A 447 -15.06 -22.52 11.66
C ARG A 447 -14.32 -21.25 11.22
N GLY A 448 -14.12 -20.31 12.15
CA GLY A 448 -13.36 -19.07 11.89
C GLY A 448 -14.13 -17.96 11.17
N ILE A 449 -15.41 -18.16 10.82
CA ILE A 449 -16.28 -17.13 10.25
C ILE A 449 -17.09 -16.51 11.39
N LYS A 450 -17.06 -15.17 11.50
CA LYS A 450 -17.68 -14.38 12.59
C LYS A 450 -18.85 -13.52 12.14
N ALA A 451 -18.95 -13.24 10.83
CA ALA A 451 -19.98 -12.37 10.28
C ALA A 451 -20.22 -12.68 8.80
N THR A 452 -21.35 -12.21 8.27
CA THR A 452 -21.59 -12.16 6.82
C THR A 452 -20.88 -10.96 6.23
N SER A 453 -20.10 -11.18 5.16
CA SER A 453 -19.48 -10.10 4.37
C SER A 453 -20.47 -9.58 3.34
N VAL A 454 -20.51 -8.26 3.12
CA VAL A 454 -21.32 -7.66 2.04
C VAL A 454 -20.91 -8.15 0.65
N LEU A 455 -19.65 -8.61 0.48
CA LEU A 455 -19.18 -9.15 -0.79
C LEU A 455 -19.85 -10.47 -1.18
N THR A 456 -20.56 -11.16 -0.26
CA THR A 456 -21.39 -12.33 -0.66
C THR A 456 -22.62 -11.94 -1.48
N LEU A 457 -22.93 -10.64 -1.58
CA LEU A 457 -24.00 -10.10 -2.43
C LEU A 457 -23.50 -9.73 -3.83
N LEU A 458 -22.19 -9.84 -4.08
CA LEU A 458 -21.59 -9.47 -5.35
C LEU A 458 -21.83 -10.59 -6.38
N ASN A 459 -22.43 -10.24 -7.51
CA ASN A 459 -22.71 -11.19 -8.58
C ASN A 459 -21.41 -11.73 -9.17
N HIS A 460 -21.37 -13.01 -9.54
CA HIS A 460 -20.19 -13.66 -10.13
C HIS A 460 -18.95 -13.68 -9.22
N PHE A 461 -19.13 -13.57 -7.90
CA PHE A 461 -18.04 -13.58 -6.92
C PHE A 461 -18.28 -14.60 -5.81
N ASP A 462 -17.48 -15.67 -5.80
CA ASP A 462 -17.64 -16.78 -4.85
C ASP A 462 -16.55 -16.79 -3.76
N PHE A 463 -16.91 -17.25 -2.57
CA PHE A 463 -15.96 -17.43 -1.49
C PHE A 463 -15.43 -18.88 -1.44
N PRO A 464 -14.16 -19.12 -1.11
CA PRO A 464 -13.06 -18.16 -0.99
C PRO A 464 -12.35 -17.90 -2.33
N THR A 465 -12.79 -18.51 -3.43
CA THR A 465 -12.09 -18.50 -4.73
C THR A 465 -11.96 -17.10 -5.33
N GLY A 466 -12.88 -16.18 -5.03
CA GLY A 466 -12.79 -14.76 -5.36
C GLY A 466 -11.68 -14.00 -4.62
N PHE A 467 -10.95 -14.63 -3.70
CA PHE A 467 -9.78 -14.04 -3.03
C PHE A 467 -8.49 -14.75 -3.42
N VAL A 468 -7.41 -13.98 -3.50
CA VAL A 468 -6.07 -14.49 -3.82
C VAL A 468 -5.14 -14.48 -2.61
N VAL A 469 -4.16 -15.38 -2.61
CA VAL A 469 -3.02 -15.30 -1.69
C VAL A 469 -2.03 -14.28 -2.23
N ASP A 470 -1.92 -13.12 -1.59
CA ASP A 470 -0.97 -12.09 -2.02
C ASP A 470 0.48 -12.54 -1.84
N TYR A 471 1.21 -12.62 -2.97
CA TYR A 471 2.62 -12.95 -3.02
C TYR A 471 3.50 -11.98 -2.22
N MET A 472 3.19 -10.68 -2.24
CA MET A 472 4.02 -9.67 -1.60
C MET A 472 4.08 -9.87 -0.07
N HIS A 473 2.92 -10.02 0.57
CA HIS A 473 2.82 -10.16 2.02
C HIS A 473 2.97 -11.60 2.51
N ALA A 474 2.35 -12.58 1.86
CA ALA A 474 2.38 -13.97 2.34
C ALA A 474 3.76 -14.61 2.11
N VAL A 475 4.35 -14.40 0.93
CA VAL A 475 5.62 -15.02 0.56
C VAL A 475 6.80 -14.12 0.93
N CYS A 476 6.93 -12.95 0.32
CA CYS A 476 8.13 -12.13 0.46
C CYS A 476 8.30 -11.57 1.87
N ALA A 477 7.38 -10.72 2.32
CA ALA A 477 7.45 -10.13 3.66
C ALA A 477 7.05 -11.10 4.79
N GLY A 478 6.42 -12.22 4.43
CA GLY A 478 5.90 -13.21 5.36
C GLY A 478 6.84 -14.38 5.56
N PHE A 479 6.75 -15.37 4.66
CA PHE A 479 7.51 -16.62 4.76
C PHE A 479 9.02 -16.42 4.62
N VAL A 480 9.48 -15.77 3.54
CA VAL A 480 10.90 -15.58 3.22
C VAL A 480 11.61 -14.80 4.33
N LYS A 481 10.99 -13.69 4.78
CA LYS A 481 11.48 -12.91 5.92
C LYS A 481 11.58 -13.76 7.18
N ALA A 482 10.54 -14.53 7.52
CA ALA A 482 10.54 -15.35 8.73
C ALA A 482 11.63 -16.42 8.71
N THR A 483 11.81 -17.12 7.58
CA THR A 483 12.84 -18.16 7.41
C THR A 483 14.25 -17.58 7.43
N THR A 484 14.48 -16.44 6.78
CA THR A 484 15.78 -15.77 6.79
C THR A 484 16.16 -15.30 8.19
N LEU A 485 15.22 -14.68 8.92
CA LEU A 485 15.42 -14.28 10.31
C LEU A 485 15.63 -15.49 11.23
N LEU A 486 15.03 -16.64 10.94
CA LEU A 486 15.25 -17.87 11.68
C LEU A 486 16.71 -18.33 11.59
N TRP A 487 17.34 -18.24 10.42
CA TRP A 487 18.74 -18.61 10.22
C TRP A 487 19.71 -17.62 10.88
N LEU A 488 19.44 -16.32 10.76
CA LEU A 488 20.34 -15.27 11.23
C LEU A 488 20.22 -15.00 12.74
N ASN A 489 18.99 -15.03 13.28
CA ASN A 489 18.73 -14.64 14.68
C ASN A 489 18.62 -15.82 15.65
N SER A 490 18.82 -17.07 15.21
CA SER A 490 18.74 -18.22 16.11
C SER A 490 19.76 -18.11 17.24
N LYS A 491 19.29 -17.82 18.46
CA LYS A 491 20.13 -17.81 19.69
C LYS A 491 20.56 -19.23 20.08
N ARG A 492 19.71 -20.23 19.85
CA ARG A 492 19.99 -21.66 20.14
C ARG A 492 20.97 -22.24 19.12
N CYS A 493 21.84 -23.16 19.56
CA CYS A 493 22.67 -23.99 18.68
C CYS A 493 21.76 -24.88 17.83
N ARG A 494 21.38 -24.38 16.65
CA ARG A 494 20.73 -25.14 15.60
C ARG A 494 21.75 -25.35 14.49
N SER A 495 21.70 -26.49 13.82
CA SER A 495 22.62 -26.85 12.74
C SER A 495 22.67 -25.84 11.59
N PHE A 496 21.59 -25.06 11.38
CA PHE A 496 21.44 -24.09 10.30
C PHE A 496 21.68 -22.62 10.69
N LYS A 497 22.37 -22.36 11.81
CA LYS A 497 22.61 -21.00 12.29
C LYS A 497 23.68 -20.30 11.45
N LEU A 498 23.34 -19.12 10.92
CA LEU A 498 24.22 -18.34 10.05
C LEU A 498 24.92 -17.16 10.73
N ARG A 499 24.63 -16.89 12.00
CA ARG A 499 25.13 -15.70 12.71
C ARG A 499 26.65 -15.55 12.69
N LEU A 500 27.39 -16.66 12.71
CA LEU A 500 28.86 -16.63 12.71
C LEU A 500 29.44 -16.23 11.34
N HIS A 501 28.70 -16.51 10.27
CA HIS A 501 29.09 -16.19 8.89
C HIS A 501 28.48 -14.86 8.41
N LEU A 502 27.87 -14.08 9.30
CA LEU A 502 27.12 -12.88 8.90
C LEU A 502 27.99 -11.86 8.14
N SER A 503 29.26 -11.69 8.54
CA SER A 503 30.18 -10.78 7.83
C SER A 503 30.44 -11.27 6.41
N GLU A 504 30.82 -12.54 6.26
CA GLU A 504 31.12 -13.19 4.98
C GLU A 504 29.90 -13.18 4.03
N LEU A 505 28.72 -13.52 4.56
CA LEU A 505 27.46 -13.49 3.81
C LEU A 505 27.11 -12.07 3.36
N ASN A 506 27.37 -11.07 4.20
CA ASN A 506 27.09 -9.69 3.89
C ASN A 506 28.05 -9.13 2.83
N GLU A 507 29.34 -9.43 2.93
CA GLU A 507 30.32 -9.12 1.89
C GLU A 507 29.93 -9.77 0.56
N LYS A 508 29.56 -11.05 0.58
CA LYS A 508 29.10 -11.77 -0.60
C LYS A 508 27.87 -11.11 -1.21
N LEU A 509 26.84 -10.78 -0.41
CA LEU A 509 25.63 -10.10 -0.87
C LEU A 509 25.93 -8.73 -1.49
N LEU A 510 26.77 -7.92 -0.83
CA LEU A 510 27.10 -6.57 -1.29
C LEU A 510 28.03 -6.57 -2.51
N SER A 511 28.75 -7.67 -2.75
CA SER A 511 29.56 -7.84 -3.96
C SER A 511 28.72 -8.13 -5.21
N LEU A 512 27.48 -8.61 -5.05
CA LEU A 512 26.60 -8.93 -6.17
C LEU A 512 26.19 -7.67 -6.94
N GLN A 513 26.38 -7.71 -8.25
CA GLN A 513 25.90 -6.68 -9.17
C GLN A 513 24.53 -7.12 -9.74
N PRO A 514 23.43 -6.41 -9.39
CA PRO A 514 22.12 -6.74 -9.94
C PRO A 514 22.05 -6.46 -11.44
N ILE A 515 21.18 -7.19 -12.14
CA ILE A 515 20.75 -6.86 -13.51
C ILE A 515 20.03 -5.49 -13.54
N TRP A 516 20.03 -4.82 -14.69
CA TRP A 516 19.49 -3.46 -14.87
C TRP A 516 18.01 -3.31 -14.48
N GLU A 517 17.23 -4.39 -14.51
CA GLU A 517 15.83 -4.44 -14.07
C GLU A 517 15.67 -4.24 -12.56
N ILE A 518 16.66 -4.64 -11.77
CA ILE A 518 16.65 -4.45 -10.32
C ILE A 518 17.10 -3.02 -9.99
N SER A 519 16.10 -2.16 -9.80
CA SER A 519 16.30 -0.73 -9.50
C SER A 519 17.10 -0.37 -8.24
N ARG A 520 17.47 -1.35 -7.40
CA ARG A 520 18.20 -1.11 -6.14
C ARG A 520 19.30 -2.14 -5.92
N LEU A 521 20.48 -1.65 -5.56
CA LEU A 521 21.57 -2.48 -5.07
C LEU A 521 21.15 -3.29 -3.83
N PRO A 522 21.73 -4.49 -3.63
CA PRO A 522 21.51 -5.27 -2.42
C PRO A 522 21.77 -4.44 -1.17
N ARG A 523 20.87 -4.55 -0.18
CA ARG A 523 21.09 -3.96 1.14
C ARG A 523 21.73 -4.97 2.07
N SER A 524 22.55 -4.48 2.99
CA SER A 524 23.18 -5.27 4.04
C SER A 524 22.19 -6.15 4.82
N LEU A 525 22.64 -7.36 5.18
CA LEU A 525 21.96 -8.29 6.09
C LEU A 525 21.91 -7.74 7.53
N ASN A 526 22.72 -6.74 7.87
CA ASN A 526 22.61 -6.06 9.17
C ASN A 526 21.37 -5.14 9.24
N ASP A 527 20.82 -4.75 8.09
CA ASP A 527 19.71 -3.79 7.98
C ASP A 527 18.36 -4.45 7.67
N LEU A 528 18.20 -5.75 7.96
CA LEU A 528 16.97 -6.52 7.67
C LEU A 528 15.69 -5.89 8.23
N LYS A 529 15.81 -5.12 9.32
CA LYS A 529 14.69 -4.34 9.89
C LYS A 529 14.13 -3.29 8.93
N HIS A 530 14.93 -2.81 7.98
CA HIS A 530 14.57 -1.79 7.01
C HIS A 530 14.24 -2.36 5.63
N TRP A 531 14.45 -3.66 5.40
CA TRP A 531 14.15 -4.31 4.12
C TRP A 531 12.65 -4.23 3.82
N LYS A 532 12.32 -3.73 2.63
CA LYS A 532 10.97 -3.67 2.07
C LYS A 532 10.64 -4.99 1.37
N CYS A 533 9.37 -5.21 1.03
CA CYS A 533 8.93 -6.42 0.34
C CYS A 533 9.71 -6.70 -0.96
N ALA A 534 10.10 -5.66 -1.70
CA ALA A 534 10.92 -5.79 -2.90
C ALA A 534 12.34 -6.33 -2.60
N ASP A 535 12.93 -5.95 -1.45
CA ASP A 535 14.23 -6.47 -1.02
C ASP A 535 14.11 -7.97 -0.70
N TRP A 536 13.03 -8.38 -0.02
CA TRP A 536 12.75 -9.79 0.27
C TRP A 536 12.48 -10.63 -0.98
N ARG A 537 11.78 -10.06 -1.97
CA ARG A 537 11.58 -10.70 -3.28
C ARG A 537 12.92 -10.94 -3.97
N ASN A 538 13.76 -9.90 -4.04
CA ASN A 538 15.06 -10.01 -4.71
C ASN A 538 15.98 -11.00 -3.97
N TRP A 539 15.92 -11.00 -2.64
CA TRP A 539 16.60 -11.99 -1.82
C TRP A 539 16.14 -13.42 -2.13
N LEU A 540 14.82 -13.67 -2.16
CA LEU A 540 14.28 -14.99 -2.50
C LEU A 540 14.79 -15.46 -3.87
N LEU A 541 14.56 -14.68 -4.91
CA LEU A 541 14.76 -15.14 -6.29
C LEU A 541 16.25 -15.16 -6.66
N PHE A 542 16.97 -14.06 -6.43
CA PHE A 542 18.30 -13.88 -7.04
C PHE A 542 19.47 -14.08 -6.09
N TYR A 543 19.34 -13.59 -4.86
CA TYR A 543 20.54 -13.48 -4.00
C TYR A 543 20.71 -14.67 -3.07
N SER A 544 19.62 -15.19 -2.50
CA SER A 544 19.71 -16.22 -1.47
C SER A 544 20.32 -17.55 -1.94
N PRO A 545 20.07 -18.08 -3.17
CA PRO A 545 20.74 -19.30 -3.61
C PRO A 545 22.27 -19.12 -3.65
N ILE A 546 22.74 -18.01 -4.20
CA ILE A 546 24.17 -17.71 -4.33
C ILE A 546 24.79 -17.44 -2.96
N VAL A 547 24.16 -16.59 -2.15
CA VAL A 547 24.72 -16.13 -0.88
C VAL A 547 24.77 -17.27 0.15
N LEU A 548 23.76 -18.15 0.18
CA LEU A 548 23.65 -19.22 1.19
C LEU A 548 24.43 -20.49 0.84
N ALA A 549 24.84 -20.66 -0.42
CA ALA A 549 25.60 -21.82 -0.87
C ALA A 549 26.89 -22.00 -0.06
N GLY A 550 27.04 -23.18 0.56
CA GLY A 550 28.18 -23.54 1.41
C GLY A 550 28.09 -23.09 2.87
N TYR A 551 27.10 -22.26 3.23
CA TYR A 551 26.96 -21.72 4.60
C TYR A 551 25.81 -22.36 5.38
N VAL A 552 24.76 -22.78 4.70
CA VAL A 552 23.62 -23.49 5.28
C VAL A 552 23.83 -25.01 5.10
N PRO A 553 23.45 -25.87 6.07
CA PRO A 553 23.52 -27.32 5.89
C PRO A 553 22.87 -27.78 4.59
N GLU A 554 23.49 -28.74 3.91
CA GLU A 554 23.10 -29.17 2.56
C GLU A 554 21.61 -29.51 2.44
N LYS A 555 21.02 -30.18 3.43
CA LYS A 555 19.58 -30.50 3.45
C LYS A 555 18.70 -29.24 3.46
N ASN A 556 19.05 -28.26 4.27
CA ASN A 556 18.33 -26.99 4.39
C ASN A 556 18.53 -26.12 3.15
N TYR A 557 19.73 -26.14 2.54
CA TYR A 557 20.03 -25.44 1.31
C TYR A 557 19.22 -26.01 0.13
N ARG A 558 19.26 -27.32 -0.11
CA ARG A 558 18.45 -27.97 -1.17
C ARG A 558 16.96 -27.73 -0.99
N HIS A 559 16.48 -27.79 0.25
CA HIS A 559 15.09 -27.49 0.59
C HIS A 559 14.71 -26.05 0.22
N TRP A 560 15.58 -25.08 0.54
CA TRP A 560 15.37 -23.68 0.14
C TRP A 560 15.43 -23.47 -1.37
N VAL A 561 16.39 -24.07 -2.07
CA VAL A 561 16.49 -23.96 -3.54
C VAL A 561 15.25 -24.56 -4.21
N SER A 562 14.74 -25.69 -3.72
CA SER A 562 13.47 -26.24 -4.21
C SER A 562 12.30 -25.26 -4.04
N PHE A 563 12.27 -24.47 -2.96
CA PHE A 563 11.27 -23.40 -2.82
C PHE A 563 11.45 -22.30 -3.86
N VAL A 564 12.69 -21.89 -4.09
CA VAL A 564 13.05 -20.87 -5.09
C VAL A 564 12.59 -21.32 -6.48
N ASP A 565 12.82 -22.59 -6.84
CA ASP A 565 12.39 -23.19 -8.11
C ASP A 565 10.86 -23.15 -8.27
N ILE A 566 10.12 -23.54 -7.22
CA ILE A 566 8.65 -23.48 -7.23
C ILE A 566 8.20 -22.01 -7.40
N MET A 567 8.82 -21.06 -6.72
CA MET A 567 8.47 -19.64 -6.84
C MET A 567 8.77 -19.10 -8.24
N TYR A 568 9.91 -19.46 -8.83
CA TYR A 568 10.22 -19.10 -10.22
C TYR A 568 9.16 -19.61 -11.19
N TYR A 569 8.74 -20.86 -11.03
CA TYR A 569 7.69 -21.42 -11.88
C TYR A 569 6.35 -20.69 -11.71
N LEU A 570 5.91 -20.43 -10.47
CA LEU A 570 4.64 -19.75 -10.20
C LEU A 570 4.64 -18.25 -10.57
N LEU A 571 5.81 -17.67 -10.82
CA LEU A 571 6.02 -16.30 -11.27
C LEU A 571 6.40 -16.20 -12.76
N SER A 572 6.47 -17.34 -13.47
CA SER A 572 6.80 -17.34 -14.89
C SER A 572 5.70 -16.66 -15.72
N ASP A 573 6.08 -16.08 -16.85
CA ASP A 573 5.14 -15.44 -17.79
C ASP A 573 4.22 -16.45 -18.49
N CYS A 574 4.56 -17.73 -18.42
CA CYS A 574 3.78 -18.82 -18.96
C CYS A 574 3.84 -20.02 -18.02
N VAL A 575 2.68 -20.41 -17.49
CA VAL A 575 2.56 -21.48 -16.48
C VAL A 575 1.67 -22.59 -17.03
N ALA A 576 2.26 -23.73 -17.39
CA ALA A 576 1.53 -24.88 -17.90
C ALA A 576 0.64 -25.54 -16.82
N LEU A 577 -0.63 -25.80 -17.15
CA LEU A 577 -1.64 -26.34 -16.23
C LEU A 577 -1.36 -27.77 -15.76
N ASP A 578 -0.78 -28.61 -16.61
CA ASP A 578 -0.39 -29.97 -16.28
C ASP A 578 0.74 -29.99 -15.24
N ARG A 579 1.76 -29.14 -15.43
CA ARG A 579 2.87 -28.98 -14.50
C ARG A 579 2.46 -28.27 -13.22
N LEU A 580 1.39 -27.45 -13.20
CA LEU A 580 0.82 -26.93 -11.95
C LEU A 580 0.37 -28.04 -10.99
N ASN A 581 -0.16 -29.16 -11.49
CA ASN A 581 -0.51 -30.29 -10.61
C ASN A 581 0.73 -30.93 -9.97
N ILE A 582 1.85 -30.98 -10.70
CA ILE A 582 3.15 -31.44 -10.17
C ILE A 582 3.62 -30.46 -9.09
N MET A 583 3.59 -29.16 -9.37
CA MET A 583 3.98 -28.11 -8.41
C MET A 583 3.12 -28.13 -7.14
N LYS A 584 1.84 -28.49 -7.23
CA LYS A 584 0.98 -28.67 -6.06
C LYS A 584 1.54 -29.74 -5.12
N ASN A 585 1.95 -30.87 -5.68
CA ASN A 585 2.54 -31.96 -4.90
C ASN A 585 3.92 -31.59 -4.35
N GLU A 586 4.74 -30.88 -5.12
CA GLU A 586 6.03 -30.37 -4.67
C GLU A 586 5.88 -29.35 -3.54
N MET A 587 4.91 -28.44 -3.62
CA MET A 587 4.62 -27.50 -2.55
C MET A 587 4.16 -28.20 -1.26
N VAL A 588 3.31 -29.22 -1.38
CA VAL A 588 2.90 -30.04 -0.23
C VAL A 588 4.11 -30.73 0.39
N LYS A 589 4.99 -31.32 -0.44
CA LYS A 589 6.23 -31.96 0.01
C LYS A 589 7.16 -30.95 0.70
N PHE A 590 7.36 -29.78 0.10
CA PHE A 590 8.16 -28.70 0.65
C PHE A 590 7.69 -28.30 2.05
N VAL A 591 6.38 -28.09 2.24
CA VAL A 591 5.80 -27.71 3.55
C VAL A 591 5.95 -28.83 4.58
N LYS A 592 5.88 -30.10 4.17
CA LYS A 592 6.14 -31.26 5.03
C LYS A 592 7.59 -31.27 5.52
N GLU A 593 8.53 -31.19 4.60
CA GLU A 593 9.97 -31.16 4.89
C GLU A 593 10.36 -29.92 5.69
N TYR A 594 9.69 -28.78 5.48
CA TYR A 594 9.91 -27.56 6.25
C TYR A 594 9.60 -27.78 7.74
N GLN A 595 8.54 -28.53 8.06
CA GLN A 595 8.25 -28.88 9.46
C GLN A 595 9.34 -29.75 10.07
N GLU A 596 9.85 -30.72 9.33
CA GLU A 596 10.90 -31.64 9.79
C GLU A 596 12.23 -30.90 10.04
N LEU A 597 12.61 -30.02 9.11
CA LEU A 597 13.87 -29.29 9.16
C LEU A 597 13.87 -28.12 10.15
N TYR A 598 12.75 -27.39 10.26
CA TYR A 598 12.69 -26.16 11.05
C TYR A 598 11.84 -26.28 12.33
N GLY A 599 11.11 -27.38 12.47
CA GLY A 599 10.28 -27.70 13.62
C GLY A 599 8.88 -27.07 13.57
N ILE A 600 7.93 -27.72 14.25
CA ILE A 600 6.52 -27.33 14.33
C ILE A 600 6.27 -25.86 14.72
N THR A 601 7.17 -25.27 15.53
CA THR A 601 7.09 -23.85 15.95
C THR A 601 7.22 -22.82 14.85
N ASN A 602 7.64 -23.24 13.66
CA ASN A 602 7.81 -22.39 12.49
C ASN A 602 6.76 -22.64 11.41
N MET A 603 5.80 -23.54 11.65
CA MET A 603 4.62 -23.75 10.81
C MET A 603 3.60 -22.61 10.99
N THR A 604 4.03 -21.39 10.68
CA THR A 604 3.23 -20.17 10.82
C THR A 604 2.11 -20.11 9.79
N TYR A 605 1.20 -19.16 9.96
CA TYR A 605 0.14 -18.90 8.98
C TYR A 605 0.68 -18.70 7.56
N ASN A 606 1.75 -17.92 7.37
CA ASN A 606 2.33 -17.68 6.05
C ASN A 606 2.92 -18.96 5.42
N ALA A 607 3.52 -19.84 6.23
CA ALA A 607 3.97 -21.15 5.75
C ALA A 607 2.79 -22.03 5.31
N HIS A 608 1.66 -21.95 6.02
CA HIS A 608 0.43 -22.65 5.64
C HIS A 608 -0.19 -22.10 4.35
N LEU A 609 -0.15 -20.78 4.13
CA LEU A 609 -0.67 -20.14 2.91
C LEU A 609 0.02 -20.61 1.63
N LEU A 610 1.26 -21.10 1.71
CA LEU A 610 1.99 -21.62 0.56
C LEU A 610 1.23 -22.76 -0.14
N LEU A 611 0.50 -23.58 0.62
CA LEU A 611 -0.32 -24.68 0.11
C LEU A 611 -1.47 -24.22 -0.81
N HIS A 612 -1.82 -22.92 -0.77
CA HIS A 612 -2.91 -22.33 -1.55
C HIS A 612 -2.42 -21.50 -2.74
N LEU A 613 -1.09 -21.31 -2.92
CA LEU A 613 -0.53 -20.52 -4.01
C LEU A 613 -0.80 -21.15 -5.38
N VAL A 614 -0.58 -22.46 -5.51
CA VAL A 614 -0.76 -23.17 -6.79
C VAL A 614 -2.21 -23.11 -7.27
N ASP A 615 -3.16 -23.30 -6.35
CA ASP A 615 -4.59 -23.15 -6.65
C ASP A 615 -4.94 -21.69 -7.00
N THR A 616 -4.31 -20.71 -6.35
CA THR A 616 -4.46 -19.28 -6.70
C THR A 616 -4.00 -19.03 -8.13
N VAL A 617 -2.84 -19.56 -8.53
CA VAL A 617 -2.30 -19.39 -9.89
C VAL A 617 -3.19 -20.03 -10.94
N LYS A 618 -3.71 -21.22 -10.64
CA LYS A 618 -4.65 -21.93 -11.53
C LYS A 618 -5.92 -21.12 -11.81
N HIS A 619 -6.43 -20.38 -10.82
CA HIS A 619 -7.66 -19.60 -10.97
C HIS A 619 -7.42 -18.21 -11.58
N TRP A 620 -6.37 -17.51 -11.14
CA TRP A 620 -6.21 -16.08 -11.39
C TRP A 620 -4.90 -15.69 -12.06
N GLY A 621 -4.15 -16.64 -12.61
CA GLY A 621 -2.90 -16.33 -13.30
C GLY A 621 -1.66 -16.32 -12.42
N PRO A 622 -0.47 -16.17 -13.03
CA PRO A 622 0.81 -16.12 -12.32
C PRO A 622 0.79 -15.15 -11.13
N LEU A 623 1.60 -15.43 -10.11
CA LEU A 623 1.56 -14.69 -8.83
C LEU A 623 1.81 -13.18 -8.97
N TRP A 624 2.48 -12.75 -10.04
CA TRP A 624 2.71 -11.34 -10.31
C TRP A 624 1.44 -10.59 -10.75
N ALA A 625 0.50 -11.27 -11.41
CA ALA A 625 -0.67 -10.67 -12.06
C ALA A 625 -1.70 -10.10 -11.07
N HIS A 626 -1.75 -10.65 -9.86
CA HIS A 626 -2.64 -10.24 -8.77
C HIS A 626 -1.87 -9.83 -7.50
N SER A 627 -0.61 -9.40 -7.65
CA SER A 627 0.21 -8.99 -6.50
C SER A 627 -0.13 -7.58 -5.97
N MET A 628 0.06 -7.36 -4.66
CA MET A 628 -0.22 -6.07 -4.03
C MET A 628 0.79 -4.96 -4.31
N PHE A 629 1.88 -5.22 -5.04
CA PHE A 629 2.93 -4.21 -5.22
C PHE A 629 2.43 -2.93 -5.92
N GLY A 630 1.52 -3.05 -6.90
CA GLY A 630 0.94 -1.89 -7.59
C GLY A 630 0.06 -1.04 -6.65
N PHE A 631 -0.79 -1.71 -5.88
CA PHE A 631 -1.65 -1.08 -4.88
C PHE A 631 -0.85 -0.40 -3.76
N GLU A 632 0.19 -1.05 -3.23
CA GLU A 632 1.05 -0.49 -2.18
C GLU A 632 1.89 0.70 -2.68
N SER A 633 2.31 0.66 -3.95
CA SER A 633 2.97 1.80 -4.56
C SER A 633 2.05 3.01 -4.68
N MET A 634 0.75 2.79 -4.94
CA MET A 634 -0.25 3.85 -4.92
C MET A 634 -0.49 4.39 -3.51
N ASN A 635 -0.52 3.54 -2.47
CA ASN A 635 -0.58 3.99 -1.06
C ASN A 635 0.47 5.07 -0.77
N GLY A 636 1.72 4.81 -1.16
CA GLY A 636 2.82 5.76 -0.97
C GLY A 636 2.61 7.11 -1.69
N LYS A 637 1.90 7.13 -2.82
CA LYS A 637 1.54 8.37 -3.53
C LYS A 637 0.40 9.12 -2.86
N LEU A 638 -0.67 8.41 -2.48
CA LEU A 638 -1.80 9.04 -1.81
C LEU A 638 -1.38 9.73 -0.50
N VAL A 639 -0.48 9.12 0.27
CA VAL A 639 0.08 9.77 1.47
C VAL A 639 0.82 11.06 1.12
N LYS A 640 1.64 11.05 0.06
CA LYS A 640 2.36 12.25 -0.40
C LYS A 640 1.46 13.35 -0.94
N MET A 641 0.25 13.02 -1.41
CA MET A 641 -0.72 14.01 -1.86
C MET A 641 -1.19 14.92 -0.72
N VAL A 642 -1.11 14.46 0.53
CA VAL A 642 -1.46 15.27 1.71
C VAL A 642 -0.26 16.14 2.12
N LYS A 643 -0.44 17.46 2.09
CA LYS A 643 0.58 18.46 2.47
C LYS A 643 0.24 19.28 3.72
N GLY A 644 -0.77 18.84 4.46
CA GLY A 644 -1.22 19.47 5.71
C GLY A 644 -2.37 18.69 6.34
N THR A 645 -2.82 19.13 7.52
CA THR A 645 -3.85 18.42 8.31
C THR A 645 -5.28 18.82 7.99
N ARG A 646 -5.48 19.90 7.21
CA ARG A 646 -6.82 20.38 6.83
C ARG A 646 -7.33 19.65 5.59
N TYR A 647 -8.53 19.09 5.69
CA TYR A 647 -9.24 18.38 4.61
C TYR A 647 -8.36 17.38 3.83
N PRO A 648 -7.65 16.46 4.52
CA PRO A 648 -6.78 15.49 3.87
C PRO A 648 -7.51 14.65 2.81
N GLU A 649 -8.77 14.31 3.04
CA GLU A 649 -9.64 13.60 2.11
C GLU A 649 -9.83 14.37 0.79
N LYS A 650 -10.10 15.69 0.85
CA LYS A 650 -10.23 16.53 -0.34
C LYS A 650 -8.91 16.61 -1.11
N GLN A 651 -7.78 16.76 -0.40
CA GLN A 651 -6.45 16.79 -1.02
C GLN A 651 -6.13 15.51 -1.79
N ILE A 652 -6.46 14.34 -1.22
CA ILE A 652 -6.26 13.05 -1.87
C ILE A 652 -7.13 12.94 -3.13
N ILE A 653 -8.44 13.22 -3.00
CA ILE A 653 -9.41 13.09 -4.08
C ILE A 653 -9.02 13.99 -5.27
N ASP A 654 -8.88 15.30 -5.02
CA ASP A 654 -8.62 16.27 -6.08
C ASP A 654 -7.30 15.96 -6.81
N LYS A 655 -6.24 15.61 -6.06
CA LYS A 655 -4.94 15.28 -6.65
C LYS A 655 -4.93 13.95 -7.38
N PHE A 656 -5.69 12.96 -6.92
CA PHE A 656 -5.78 11.66 -7.57
C PHE A 656 -6.44 11.79 -8.95
N PHE A 657 -7.62 12.41 -9.03
CA PHE A 657 -8.32 12.57 -10.30
C PHE A 657 -7.56 13.49 -11.26
N LEU A 658 -6.91 14.52 -10.74
CA LEU A 658 -6.06 15.37 -11.57
C LEU A 658 -4.84 14.61 -12.12
N MET A 659 -4.18 13.79 -11.30
CA MET A 659 -3.09 12.92 -11.75
C MET A 659 -3.53 11.99 -12.89
N GLN A 660 -4.77 11.48 -12.85
CA GLN A 660 -5.32 10.64 -13.92
C GLN A 660 -5.69 11.42 -15.18
N ALA A 661 -6.24 12.63 -15.02
CA ALA A 661 -6.68 13.45 -16.14
C ALA A 661 -5.52 14.15 -16.86
N LEU A 662 -4.40 14.44 -16.17
CA LEU A 662 -3.28 15.21 -16.70
C LEU A 662 -2.76 14.73 -18.08
N PRO A 663 -2.53 13.42 -18.31
CA PRO A 663 -2.10 12.94 -19.63
C PRO A 663 -3.08 13.25 -20.76
N THR A 664 -4.38 13.13 -20.49
CA THR A 664 -5.46 13.40 -21.46
C THR A 664 -5.66 14.89 -21.70
N LEU A 665 -5.62 15.69 -20.63
CA LEU A 665 -5.64 17.15 -20.74
C LEU A 665 -4.46 17.65 -21.59
N TRP A 666 -3.30 17.03 -21.40
CA TRP A 666 -2.13 17.33 -22.21
C TRP A 666 -2.32 17.01 -23.69
N SER A 667 -2.79 15.79 -24.02
CA SER A 667 -2.97 15.39 -25.42
C SER A 667 -3.95 16.29 -26.18
N ASN A 668 -4.91 16.88 -25.48
CA ASN A 668 -5.92 17.75 -26.10
C ASN A 668 -5.40 19.17 -26.38
N VAL A 669 -4.37 19.61 -25.68
CA VAL A 669 -3.90 21.01 -25.69
C VAL A 669 -2.52 21.15 -26.34
N ALA A 670 -1.73 20.07 -26.36
CA ALA A 670 -0.33 20.12 -26.79
C ALA A 670 -0.16 20.51 -28.26
N ARG A 671 0.60 21.58 -28.50
CA ARG A 671 1.17 21.90 -29.82
C ARG A 671 2.45 21.09 -30.05
N GLU A 672 2.90 20.97 -31.31
CA GLU A 672 4.17 20.30 -31.67
C GLU A 672 5.41 21.10 -31.20
N ASN A 673 5.63 21.17 -29.89
CA ASN A 673 6.80 21.79 -29.29
C ASN A 673 7.64 20.73 -28.54
N ALA A 674 8.83 20.44 -29.07
CA ALA A 674 9.71 19.40 -28.54
C ALA A 674 10.14 19.63 -27.08
N HIS A 675 10.34 20.88 -26.65
CA HIS A 675 10.72 21.17 -25.25
C HIS A 675 9.58 20.88 -24.29
N THR A 676 8.38 21.29 -24.68
CA THR A 676 7.16 21.10 -23.92
C THR A 676 6.82 19.61 -23.80
N GLN A 677 6.91 18.87 -24.91
CA GLN A 677 6.73 17.41 -24.93
C GLN A 677 7.73 16.70 -24.03
N LYS A 678 9.01 17.08 -24.06
CA LYS A 678 10.04 16.50 -23.18
C LYS A 678 9.77 16.76 -21.70
N PHE A 679 9.31 17.95 -21.35
CA PHE A 679 8.92 18.26 -19.97
C PHE A 679 7.77 17.37 -19.51
N VAL A 680 6.72 17.25 -20.34
CA VAL A 680 5.55 16.45 -20.00
C VAL A 680 5.85 14.97 -19.96
N GLN A 681 6.69 14.46 -20.87
CA GLN A 681 7.18 13.09 -20.78
C GLN A 681 7.85 12.85 -19.42
N GLY A 682 8.74 13.75 -18.98
CA GLY A 682 9.39 13.65 -17.66
C GLY A 682 8.41 13.77 -16.48
N THR A 683 7.35 14.57 -16.61
CA THR A 683 6.27 14.67 -15.62
C THR A 683 5.45 13.39 -15.55
N ASN A 684 5.02 12.86 -16.70
CA ASN A 684 4.31 11.59 -16.79
C ASN A 684 5.17 10.45 -16.23
N GLU A 685 6.46 10.40 -16.54
CA GLU A 685 7.40 9.44 -15.97
C GLU A 685 7.55 9.59 -14.44
N GLY A 686 7.62 10.81 -13.93
CA GLY A 686 7.63 11.09 -12.49
C GLY A 686 6.34 10.67 -11.79
N LEU A 687 5.21 10.78 -12.50
CA LEU A 687 3.88 10.37 -12.05
C LEU A 687 3.59 8.88 -12.23
N ARG A 688 4.41 8.11 -12.96
CA ARG A 688 4.24 6.66 -13.10
C ARG A 688 4.57 5.93 -11.81
N ILE A 689 3.92 4.80 -11.57
CA ILE A 689 4.40 3.89 -10.51
C ILE A 689 5.76 3.35 -10.98
N LYS A 690 6.81 3.58 -10.19
CA LYS A 690 8.17 3.12 -10.51
C LYS A 690 8.11 1.61 -10.78
N LYS A 691 8.74 1.16 -11.88
CA LYS A 691 8.68 -0.22 -12.39
C LYS A 691 8.68 -1.25 -11.25
N THR A 692 7.54 -1.91 -11.06
CA THR A 692 7.45 -3.17 -10.32
C THR A 692 7.91 -4.28 -11.26
N ILE A 693 9.05 -4.88 -10.91
CA ILE A 693 9.79 -5.93 -11.67
C ILE A 693 8.98 -7.23 -11.80
N CYS A 694 7.76 -7.18 -12.31
CA CYS A 694 6.84 -8.29 -12.22
C CYS A 694 6.36 -8.81 -13.58
N ALA A 695 6.57 -8.10 -14.69
CA ALA A 695 5.90 -8.44 -15.95
C ALA A 695 6.75 -8.35 -17.23
N GLU A 696 8.08 -8.25 -17.11
CA GLU A 696 8.96 -8.29 -18.28
C GLU A 696 10.16 -9.16 -17.90
N TRP A 697 9.95 -10.49 -17.85
CA TRP A 697 11.03 -11.47 -17.72
C TRP A 697 11.39 -12.01 -19.12
N ASP A 698 11.76 -11.10 -20.02
CA ASP A 698 12.31 -11.52 -21.31
C ASP A 698 13.73 -12.08 -21.10
N HIS A 699 13.83 -13.40 -21.26
CA HIS A 699 15.03 -14.12 -21.73
C HIS A 699 16.23 -14.41 -20.81
N TYR A 700 16.24 -14.10 -19.50
CA TYR A 700 17.45 -14.36 -18.69
C TYR A 700 17.24 -15.04 -17.35
N ILE A 701 16.83 -16.32 -17.33
CA ILE A 701 17.24 -17.25 -16.27
C ILE A 701 17.40 -18.67 -16.85
N LEU A 702 18.62 -18.97 -17.29
CA LEU A 702 19.18 -20.32 -17.22
C LEU A 702 20.32 -20.24 -16.21
N TRP A 703 20.18 -20.93 -15.08
CA TRP A 703 21.29 -21.37 -14.26
C TRP A 703 21.15 -22.88 -14.08
#